data_AF-A0A0L1JGI4-F1
#
_entry.id   AF-A0A0L1JGI4-F1
#
_cell.length_a   1.000
_cell.length_b   1.000
_cell.length_c   1.000
_cell.angle_alpha   90.00
_cell.angle_beta   90.00
_cell.angle_gamma   90.00
#
_symmetry.space_group_name_H-M   'P 1'
#
loop_
_entity.id
_entity.type
_entity.pdbx_description
1 polymer ?
#
loop_
_entity_poly.entity_id
_entity_poly.type
_entity_poly.pdbx_seq_one_letter_code
_entity_poly.pdbx_strand_id
1 'polypeptide(L)'
;MKPLQRSKSDDLADLVDAPPPYTLIAEAGSSTVQDDGRIDVDLDSATARTALRFIPRLSEDDLIHPPPTYSGPVQCDVKLNVVIHVVGSRGDVQPFIALGSELQKHGHRVRLATHDVFASFVRKSDLEFYPIGGDPAELMAFMVKNPGLIPNMKSLRAGEITRKRMMVREMLEGCWKSCIQNDPSTGAPFVADAIIANPPSFAHVHCAQALGVPLHLMFTMPWSSTSEYPHPLANLKYSGTNARFANAVSYGVVEWMTWQGLGDVINDWRETIDLEPVPLTEGPSLVQTLKVPFTYCWSPALVPKPKDWPSYIDVCGFFFRELPIYSPSSELDAFLRDGPPPVYIGFGSIVIDDPPRLTSILEEAVRAIGVRAIISRGWSKLGGSSSKDILYIGDCPHEWLFQHVSAVVHHGGAGTTACGLRFGKPTAIVPFFGDQPFWGKMIGASGAGPEPIPQKSLTAQSLAEAIQYCLTPQAKEAAKDISNKMQYESGVKAAVESFHRNLPLDRMRCQLIPDQPASWIYKRSTKPILLSKLAAQILLNHLRIESRNLQSHEIRPIIITNRRYDPITSTTSATIGYGTDILRATSDMFVKPYQELKGRSATAPAATNAEDPLSKVDSQTTTANTVDWNATGAAIGAGAAGFGKFMKYVYKGVIVDIPLAATEGLRAVPRLYGEEVEDYAIRDWKSGAIAGGKNFTQGMREGFTDIFTQTQKGAMEEGAVGMAKGFLKGTLSIGTKVPSGWLALSLFTNLADLAQLHLVSWLSSSWNNQEPTLGDEVKDQEANHPSAASGGPIYSAKGCKA
;
A
#
# COMPACT_ATOMS: atom_id res chain seq x y z
N MET A 1 37.74 -52.05 -32.97
CA MET A 1 36.67 -52.05 -34.00
C MET A 1 35.37 -51.59 -33.37
N LYS A 2 34.96 -50.34 -33.63
CA LYS A 2 33.54 -49.98 -33.82
C LYS A 2 33.10 -50.54 -35.19
N PRO A 3 31.81 -50.85 -35.46
CA PRO A 3 30.86 -49.81 -35.92
C PRO A 3 29.38 -50.01 -35.48
N LEU A 4 28.65 -48.92 -35.12
CA LEU A 4 27.62 -48.16 -35.90
C LEU A 4 26.24 -48.87 -36.02
N GLN A 5 25.05 -48.27 -36.06
CA GLN A 5 24.41 -46.98 -35.70
C GLN A 5 22.94 -47.12 -36.19
N ARG A 6 21.93 -46.64 -35.42
CA ARG A 6 20.57 -46.14 -35.82
C ARG A 6 19.54 -46.42 -34.70
N SER A 7 18.58 -45.55 -34.33
CA SER A 7 18.34 -44.12 -34.59
C SER A 7 17.20 -43.62 -33.69
N LYS A 8 17.40 -42.44 -33.09
CA LYS A 8 16.45 -41.37 -32.73
C LYS A 8 14.94 -41.65 -32.80
N SER A 9 14.31 -41.68 -31.62
CA SER A 9 13.07 -40.98 -31.27
C SER A 9 12.90 -41.18 -29.76
N ASP A 10 13.07 -40.14 -28.94
CA ASP A 10 12.47 -40.02 -27.59
C ASP A 10 12.98 -38.79 -26.77
N ASP A 11 13.92 -37.99 -27.28
CA ASP A 11 14.38 -36.77 -26.59
C ASP A 11 13.56 -35.50 -26.95
N LEU A 12 12.24 -35.49 -26.73
CA LEU A 12 11.44 -34.27 -26.91
C LEU A 12 10.27 -34.08 -25.92
N ALA A 13 10.13 -34.95 -24.90
CA ALA A 13 9.05 -34.86 -23.92
C ALA A 13 9.42 -34.16 -22.59
N ASP A 14 10.71 -33.96 -22.29
CA ASP A 14 11.17 -33.49 -20.97
C ASP A 14 11.58 -32.00 -20.91
N LEU A 15 11.24 -31.19 -21.92
CA LEU A 15 11.65 -29.78 -22.00
C LEU A 15 10.52 -28.74 -21.78
N VAL A 16 9.34 -29.14 -21.32
CA VAL A 16 8.16 -28.24 -21.27
C VAL A 16 7.73 -27.79 -19.86
N ASP A 17 8.36 -28.26 -18.77
CA ASP A 17 7.96 -27.86 -17.40
C ASP A 17 9.09 -27.23 -16.55
N ALA A 18 10.18 -26.80 -17.16
CA ALA A 18 11.18 -25.99 -16.46
C ALA A 18 10.80 -24.50 -16.56
N PRO A 19 10.51 -23.78 -15.46
CA PRO A 19 10.43 -22.33 -15.50
C PRO A 19 11.75 -21.76 -16.04
N PRO A 20 11.74 -20.62 -16.76
CA PRO A 20 12.96 -20.04 -17.29
C PRO A 20 13.98 -19.86 -16.16
N PRO A 21 15.28 -20.05 -16.43
CA PRO A 21 16.30 -19.87 -15.41
C PRO A 21 16.28 -18.41 -14.99
N TYR A 22 15.57 -18.12 -13.90
CA TYR A 22 15.84 -16.93 -13.11
C TYR A 22 17.33 -17.03 -12.80
N THR A 23 18.11 -16.09 -13.31
CA THR A 23 19.43 -15.82 -12.77
C THR A 23 19.16 -15.27 -11.38
N LEU A 24 19.00 -16.20 -10.44
CA LEU A 24 19.14 -15.96 -9.02
C LEU A 24 20.52 -15.29 -8.89
N ILE A 25 20.52 -13.98 -8.67
CA ILE A 25 21.57 -13.36 -7.87
C ILE A 25 21.31 -13.84 -6.43
N ALA A 26 21.44 -15.16 -6.21
CA ALA A 26 21.26 -15.83 -4.95
C ALA A 26 22.42 -16.80 -4.73
N GLU A 27 23.63 -16.28 -4.88
CA GLU A 27 24.79 -16.75 -4.12
C GLU A 27 25.60 -15.53 -3.68
N ALA A 28 25.00 -14.69 -2.83
CA ALA A 28 25.72 -13.66 -2.08
C ALA A 28 25.02 -13.40 -0.75
N GLY A 29 25.45 -14.12 0.29
CA GLY A 29 25.14 -13.82 1.69
C GLY A 29 23.94 -14.59 2.25
N SER A 30 24.24 -15.61 3.04
CA SER A 30 23.31 -16.22 3.99
C SER A 30 22.84 -15.16 5.01
N SER A 31 21.73 -14.47 4.75
CA SER A 31 20.97 -13.80 5.82
C SER A 31 20.16 -14.85 6.56
N THR A 32 20.67 -15.33 7.69
CA THR A 32 19.94 -16.23 8.58
C THR A 32 18.81 -15.47 9.28
N VAL A 33 17.59 -15.98 9.18
CA VAL A 33 16.37 -15.40 9.75
C VAL A 33 16.21 -15.85 11.21
N GLN A 34 15.88 -14.95 12.13
CA GLN A 34 15.48 -15.30 13.49
C GLN A 34 13.96 -15.43 13.61
N ASP A 35 13.49 -16.21 14.59
CA ASP A 35 12.06 -16.52 14.74
C ASP A 35 11.20 -15.35 15.31
N ASP A 36 11.66 -14.09 15.25
CA ASP A 36 11.10 -12.93 15.99
C ASP A 36 10.36 -11.89 15.12
N GLY A 37 10.02 -12.22 13.89
CA GLY A 37 9.19 -11.37 13.03
C GLY A 37 9.94 -10.26 12.28
N ARG A 38 11.27 -10.23 12.34
CA ARG A 38 12.09 -9.11 11.88
C ARG A 38 13.15 -9.54 10.87
N ILE A 39 13.53 -8.60 10.02
CA ILE A 39 14.54 -8.79 8.97
C ILE A 39 15.92 -8.53 9.54
N ASP A 40 16.81 -9.52 9.48
CA ASP A 40 18.23 -9.31 9.75
C ASP A 40 18.85 -8.48 8.61
N VAL A 41 19.10 -7.22 8.89
CA VAL A 41 19.79 -6.28 8.01
C VAL A 41 21.26 -6.22 8.44
N ASP A 42 22.09 -7.00 7.74
CA ASP A 42 23.54 -6.87 7.82
C ASP A 42 23.99 -5.75 6.87
N LEU A 43 24.35 -4.60 7.44
CA LEU A 43 24.78 -3.43 6.66
C LEU A 43 26.16 -3.64 5.99
N ASP A 44 26.95 -4.59 6.45
CA ASP A 44 28.24 -4.95 5.86
C ASP A 44 28.06 -5.91 4.67
N SER A 45 26.85 -6.47 4.48
CA SER A 45 26.53 -7.35 3.36
C SER A 45 26.57 -6.66 1.98
N ALA A 46 26.85 -7.43 0.92
CA ALA A 46 26.86 -6.93 -0.45
C ALA A 46 25.47 -6.41 -0.90
N THR A 47 24.41 -7.06 -0.44
CA THR A 47 23.01 -6.70 -0.76
C THR A 47 22.62 -5.38 -0.09
N ALA A 48 22.94 -5.18 1.19
CA ALA A 48 22.71 -3.90 1.87
C ALA A 48 23.53 -2.76 1.25
N ARG A 49 24.80 -3.02 0.90
CA ARG A 49 25.65 -2.07 0.16
C ARG A 49 25.10 -1.70 -1.22
N THR A 50 24.39 -2.63 -1.87
CA THR A 50 23.72 -2.39 -3.15
C THR A 50 22.44 -1.57 -2.96
N ALA A 51 21.59 -1.95 -2.00
CA ALA A 51 20.38 -1.20 -1.64
C ALA A 51 20.70 0.26 -1.26
N LEU A 52 21.78 0.48 -0.52
CA LEU A 52 22.31 1.81 -0.15
C LEU A 52 22.60 2.74 -1.34
N ARG A 53 22.84 2.21 -2.55
CA ARG A 53 23.04 3.02 -3.76
C ARG A 53 21.73 3.59 -4.32
N PHE A 54 20.61 2.93 -4.02
CA PHE A 54 19.29 3.28 -4.54
C PHE A 54 18.40 3.98 -3.51
N ILE A 55 18.79 3.99 -2.23
CA ILE A 55 18.09 4.74 -1.19
C ILE A 55 18.48 6.22 -1.32
N PRO A 56 17.52 7.14 -1.55
CA PRO A 56 17.80 8.57 -1.58
C PRO A 56 18.41 9.01 -0.24
N ARG A 57 19.56 9.69 -0.29
CA ARG A 57 20.08 10.37 0.91
C ARG A 57 19.13 11.53 1.21
N LEU A 58 18.74 11.69 2.49
CA LEU A 58 18.02 12.87 2.95
C LEU A 58 18.77 14.10 2.43
N SER A 59 18.07 14.99 1.73
CA SER A 59 18.67 16.23 1.24
C SER A 59 19.03 17.11 2.44
N GLU A 60 20.11 17.91 2.34
CA GLU A 60 20.44 18.87 3.41
C GLU A 60 19.29 19.86 3.65
N ASP A 61 18.51 20.20 2.62
CA ASP A 61 17.32 21.05 2.73
C ASP A 61 16.21 20.45 3.62
N ASP A 62 16.03 19.12 3.64
CA ASP A 62 15.05 18.47 4.52
C ASP A 62 15.50 18.45 6.00
N LEU A 63 16.80 18.69 6.28
CA LEU A 63 17.39 18.73 7.62
C LEU A 63 17.44 20.15 8.23
N ILE A 64 17.29 21.19 7.41
CA ILE A 64 17.55 22.59 7.81
C ILE A 64 16.28 23.32 8.30
N HIS A 65 15.08 22.79 8.05
CA HIS A 65 13.86 23.43 8.51
C HIS A 65 13.35 22.81 9.81
N PRO A 66 13.35 23.54 10.95
CA PRO A 66 12.64 23.09 12.13
C PRO A 66 11.18 22.85 11.73
N PRO A 67 10.51 21.82 12.29
CA PRO A 67 9.10 21.60 12.00
C PRO A 67 8.36 22.91 12.27
N PRO A 68 7.51 23.39 11.33
CA PRO A 68 6.76 24.61 11.53
C PRO A 68 6.03 24.48 12.85
N THR A 69 6.05 25.57 13.62
CA THR A 69 5.22 25.69 14.82
C THR A 69 3.83 25.24 14.42
N TYR A 70 3.24 24.26 15.12
CA TYR A 70 1.93 23.71 14.81
C TYR A 70 0.98 24.87 14.52
N SER A 71 0.67 25.09 13.25
CA SER A 71 -0.21 26.18 12.86
C SER A 71 -1.55 25.92 13.53
N GLY A 72 -2.20 26.97 14.00
CA GLY A 72 -3.50 26.86 14.67
C GLY A 72 -4.52 26.05 13.85
N PRO A 73 -5.61 25.61 14.50
CA PRO A 73 -6.59 24.72 13.87
C PRO A 73 -7.06 25.28 12.51
N VAL A 74 -6.92 24.47 11.47
CA VAL A 74 -7.41 24.81 10.12
C VAL A 74 -8.87 24.42 10.05
N GLN A 75 -9.74 25.41 9.86
CA GLN A 75 -11.16 25.15 9.66
C GLN A 75 -11.39 24.57 8.25
N CYS A 76 -11.70 23.28 8.19
CA CYS A 76 -12.18 22.62 6.98
C CYS A 76 -13.71 22.75 6.90
N ASP A 77 -14.19 23.56 5.97
CA ASP A 77 -15.62 23.81 5.70
C ASP A 77 -16.17 22.93 4.55
N VAL A 78 -15.29 22.20 3.87
CA VAL A 78 -15.65 21.31 2.75
C VAL A 78 -16.01 19.93 3.28
N LYS A 79 -17.22 19.46 2.96
CA LYS A 79 -17.71 18.11 3.31
C LYS A 79 -17.20 17.10 2.28
N LEU A 80 -16.38 16.15 2.73
CA LEU A 80 -15.66 15.21 1.86
C LEU A 80 -16.22 13.79 2.03
N ASN A 81 -16.22 13.01 0.95
CA ASN A 81 -16.23 11.57 1.04
C ASN A 81 -14.80 11.09 1.32
N VAL A 82 -14.53 10.61 2.53
CA VAL A 82 -13.22 10.11 2.93
C VAL A 82 -13.27 8.60 2.99
N VAL A 83 -12.37 7.94 2.24
CA VAL A 83 -12.15 6.50 2.40
C VAL A 83 -10.91 6.26 3.26
N ILE A 84 -11.03 5.37 4.23
CA ILE A 84 -9.95 4.97 5.13
C ILE A 84 -9.56 3.53 4.81
N HIS A 85 -8.36 3.30 4.27
CA HIS A 85 -7.83 1.96 3.99
C HIS A 85 -7.02 1.45 5.18
N VAL A 86 -7.45 0.34 5.77
CA VAL A 86 -6.75 -0.28 6.90
C VAL A 86 -6.58 -1.78 6.66
N VAL A 87 -5.33 -2.23 6.56
CA VAL A 87 -4.97 -3.64 6.57
C VAL A 87 -4.28 -3.95 7.89
N GLY A 88 -4.75 -4.99 8.59
CA GLY A 88 -4.16 -5.38 9.87
C GLY A 88 -5.13 -6.04 10.84
N SER A 89 -4.70 -6.15 12.08
CA SER A 89 -5.45 -6.75 13.18
C SER A 89 -6.50 -5.78 13.74
N ARG A 90 -7.22 -6.22 14.79
CA ARG A 90 -8.09 -5.32 15.57
C ARG A 90 -7.33 -4.11 16.12
N GLY A 91 -6.05 -4.27 16.48
CA GLY A 91 -5.20 -3.19 16.97
C GLY A 91 -4.94 -2.10 15.94
N ASP A 92 -5.01 -2.45 14.65
CA ASP A 92 -4.89 -1.52 13.54
C ASP A 92 -6.23 -0.88 13.21
N VAL A 93 -7.33 -1.65 13.17
CA VAL A 93 -8.65 -1.13 12.78
C VAL A 93 -9.28 -0.22 13.84
N GLN A 94 -9.14 -0.57 15.13
CA GLN A 94 -9.81 0.16 16.22
C GLN A 94 -9.44 1.65 16.30
N PRO A 95 -8.15 2.06 16.19
CA PRO A 95 -7.77 3.46 16.07
C PRO A 95 -8.52 4.23 14.96
N PHE A 96 -8.66 3.63 13.78
CA PHE A 96 -9.28 4.30 12.63
C PHE A 96 -10.79 4.38 12.71
N ILE A 97 -11.44 3.54 13.52
CA ILE A 97 -12.85 3.74 13.89
C ILE A 97 -13.01 5.04 14.70
N ALA A 98 -12.13 5.28 15.67
CA ALA A 98 -12.14 6.51 16.45
C ALA A 98 -11.87 7.74 15.56
N LEU A 99 -10.90 7.64 14.64
CA LEU A 99 -10.63 8.67 13.63
C LEU A 99 -11.84 8.94 12.73
N GLY A 100 -12.46 7.89 12.19
CA GLY A 100 -13.64 8.04 11.33
C GLY A 100 -14.80 8.72 12.06
N SER A 101 -15.03 8.35 13.32
CA SER A 101 -16.07 8.97 14.15
C SER A 101 -15.80 10.46 14.39
N GLU A 102 -14.54 10.85 14.59
CA GLU A 102 -14.18 12.27 14.72
C GLU A 102 -14.34 13.02 13.40
N LEU A 103 -13.92 12.44 12.27
CA LEU A 103 -14.13 13.02 10.93
C LEU A 103 -15.62 13.27 10.62
N GLN A 104 -16.52 12.39 11.05
CA GLN A 104 -17.96 12.59 10.90
C GLN A 104 -18.48 13.82 11.65
N LYS A 105 -17.89 14.17 12.81
CA LYS A 105 -18.24 15.41 13.54
C LYS A 105 -17.89 16.68 12.76
N HIS A 106 -16.95 16.59 11.83
CA HIS A 106 -16.61 17.66 10.89
C HIS A 106 -17.44 17.61 9.59
N GLY A 107 -18.47 16.76 9.52
CA GLY A 107 -19.40 16.67 8.38
C GLY A 107 -18.88 15.84 7.21
N HIS A 108 -17.76 15.13 7.36
CA HIS A 108 -17.28 14.19 6.34
C HIS A 108 -18.14 12.93 6.32
N ARG A 109 -18.34 12.37 5.13
CA ARG A 109 -18.91 11.03 4.95
C ARG A 109 -17.75 10.04 4.91
N VAL A 110 -17.70 9.14 5.88
CA VAL A 110 -16.54 8.27 6.09
C VAL A 110 -16.87 6.82 5.79
N ARG A 111 -16.02 6.21 4.96
CA ARG A 111 -16.02 4.79 4.65
C ARG A 111 -14.72 4.15 5.12
N LEU A 112 -14.82 3.13 5.95
CA LEU A 112 -13.67 2.34 6.40
C LEU A 112 -13.61 1.05 5.58
N ALA A 113 -12.54 0.90 4.80
CA ALA A 113 -12.27 -0.28 3.99
C ALA A 113 -11.23 -1.16 4.69
N THR A 114 -11.63 -2.36 5.08
CA THR A 114 -10.79 -3.32 5.82
C THR A 114 -11.33 -4.75 5.63
N HIS A 115 -10.74 -5.71 6.34
CA HIS A 115 -11.11 -7.12 6.27
C HIS A 115 -12.57 -7.37 6.72
N ASP A 116 -13.22 -8.33 6.06
CA ASP A 116 -14.63 -8.70 6.25
C ASP A 116 -15.00 -9.01 7.70
N VAL A 117 -14.06 -9.61 8.46
CA VAL A 117 -14.25 -9.97 9.88
C VAL A 117 -14.56 -8.76 10.77
N PHE A 118 -14.17 -7.55 10.36
CA PHE A 118 -14.40 -6.32 11.11
C PHE A 118 -15.67 -5.56 10.69
N ALA A 119 -16.43 -6.06 9.71
CA ALA A 119 -17.61 -5.36 9.18
C ALA A 119 -18.63 -4.96 10.26
N SER A 120 -18.90 -5.87 11.20
CA SER A 120 -19.83 -5.61 12.31
C SER A 120 -19.27 -4.57 13.29
N PHE A 121 -17.95 -4.54 13.50
CA PHE A 121 -17.30 -3.62 14.42
C PHE A 121 -17.31 -2.18 13.88
N VAL A 122 -17.06 -2.03 12.58
CA VAL A 122 -17.12 -0.74 11.87
C VAL A 122 -18.55 -0.19 11.88
N ARG A 123 -19.53 -0.99 11.44
CA ARG A 123 -20.94 -0.54 11.34
C ARG A 123 -21.56 -0.17 12.68
N LYS A 124 -21.17 -0.84 13.77
CA LYS A 124 -21.61 -0.49 15.14
C LYS A 124 -21.15 0.90 15.60
N SER A 125 -20.22 1.51 14.88
CA SER A 125 -19.71 2.86 15.13
C SER A 125 -20.23 3.86 14.11
N ASP A 126 -21.32 3.53 13.41
CA ASP A 126 -21.99 4.38 12.41
C ASP A 126 -21.13 4.81 11.20
N LEU A 127 -20.08 4.04 10.91
CA LEU A 127 -19.23 4.22 9.73
C LEU A 127 -19.71 3.32 8.57
N GLU A 128 -19.57 3.80 7.33
CA GLU A 128 -19.72 2.93 6.16
C GLU A 128 -18.60 1.90 6.11
N PHE A 129 -18.92 0.67 5.72
CA PHE A 129 -17.95 -0.42 5.63
C PHE A 129 -17.82 -0.90 4.19
N TYR A 130 -16.59 -1.14 3.76
CA TYR A 130 -16.28 -1.76 2.47
C TYR A 130 -15.31 -2.94 2.65
N PRO A 131 -15.64 -4.15 2.17
CA PRO A 131 -14.74 -5.28 2.27
C PRO A 131 -13.61 -5.16 1.26
N ILE A 132 -12.37 -5.33 1.72
CA ILE A 132 -11.20 -5.41 0.83
C ILE A 132 -10.68 -6.84 0.66
N GLY A 133 -11.32 -7.82 1.27
CA GLY A 133 -10.82 -9.19 1.29
C GLY A 133 -9.59 -9.38 2.19
N GLY A 134 -8.95 -10.53 2.05
CA GLY A 134 -7.88 -11.00 2.94
C GLY A 134 -8.33 -11.32 4.36
N ASP A 135 -7.65 -12.27 4.99
CA ASP A 135 -7.90 -12.65 6.37
C ASP A 135 -6.72 -12.19 7.27
N PRO A 136 -6.97 -11.31 8.26
CA PRO A 136 -5.93 -10.85 9.18
C PRO A 136 -5.34 -11.99 10.01
N ALA A 137 -6.10 -13.05 10.29
CA ALA A 137 -5.57 -14.23 10.96
C ALA A 137 -4.62 -15.03 10.05
N GLU A 138 -4.91 -15.15 8.74
CA GLU A 138 -3.98 -15.78 7.78
C GLU A 138 -2.71 -14.93 7.60
N LEU A 139 -2.85 -13.60 7.56
CA LEU A 139 -1.73 -12.65 7.51
C LEU A 139 -0.83 -12.77 8.76
N MET A 140 -1.43 -12.72 9.96
CA MET A 140 -0.70 -12.84 11.23
C MET A 140 -0.11 -14.24 11.44
N ALA A 141 -0.85 -15.30 11.16
CA ALA A 141 -0.36 -16.67 11.29
C ALA A 141 0.84 -16.93 10.38
N PHE A 142 0.88 -16.31 9.19
CA PHE A 142 2.07 -16.34 8.37
C PHE A 142 3.22 -15.55 8.98
N MET A 143 3.00 -14.33 9.48
CA MET A 143 4.09 -13.55 10.11
C MET A 143 4.65 -14.27 11.34
N VAL A 144 3.84 -15.05 12.05
CA VAL A 144 4.29 -15.89 13.17
C VAL A 144 5.06 -17.13 12.67
N LYS A 145 4.61 -17.78 11.59
CA LYS A 145 5.28 -18.98 11.02
C LYS A 145 6.51 -18.66 10.14
N ASN A 146 6.51 -17.49 9.54
CA ASN A 146 7.55 -16.94 8.67
C ASN A 146 7.87 -15.53 9.18
N PRO A 147 8.63 -15.45 10.28
CA PRO A 147 8.98 -14.19 10.92
C PRO A 147 9.74 -13.22 10.00
N GLY A 148 10.34 -13.65 8.90
CA GLY A 148 10.96 -12.74 7.92
C GLY A 148 10.03 -12.29 6.79
N LEU A 149 10.35 -11.17 6.14
CA LEU A 149 9.80 -10.81 4.82
C LEU A 149 10.22 -11.80 3.71
N ILE A 150 11.31 -12.55 3.92
CA ILE A 150 11.76 -13.61 3.02
C ILE A 150 11.13 -14.94 3.50
N PRO A 151 10.25 -15.56 2.69
CA PRO A 151 9.60 -16.82 3.07
C PRO A 151 10.63 -17.93 3.24
N ASN A 152 10.43 -18.79 4.24
CA ASN A 152 11.30 -19.93 4.45
C ASN A 152 11.17 -20.94 3.29
N MET A 153 12.22 -21.71 2.97
CA MET A 153 12.24 -22.65 1.83
C MET A 153 11.11 -23.71 1.89
N LYS A 154 10.60 -23.99 3.09
CA LYS A 154 9.43 -24.86 3.32
C LYS A 154 8.10 -24.20 2.86
N SER A 155 7.93 -22.90 3.08
CA SER A 155 6.75 -22.14 2.63
C SER A 155 6.74 -21.91 1.11
N LEU A 156 7.93 -21.82 0.49
CA LEU A 156 8.09 -21.85 -0.98
C LEU A 156 7.54 -23.14 -1.59
N ARG A 157 7.83 -24.31 -0.99
CA ARG A 157 7.38 -25.62 -1.49
C ARG A 157 5.88 -25.90 -1.27
N ALA A 158 5.22 -25.18 -0.36
CA ALA A 158 3.82 -25.40 0.01
C ALA A 158 2.82 -24.55 -0.80
N GLY A 159 3.27 -23.75 -1.77
CA GLY A 159 2.39 -22.87 -2.56
C GLY A 159 1.81 -21.66 -1.80
N GLU A 160 2.24 -21.45 -0.56
CA GLU A 160 1.74 -20.37 0.32
C GLU A 160 1.99 -18.98 -0.28
N ILE A 161 3.12 -18.79 -0.97
CA ILE A 161 3.48 -17.49 -1.59
C ILE A 161 2.50 -17.11 -2.69
N THR A 162 2.11 -18.04 -3.56
CA THR A 162 1.16 -17.78 -4.63
C THR A 162 -0.19 -17.38 -4.07
N ARG A 163 -0.70 -18.13 -3.07
CA ARG A 163 -1.96 -17.78 -2.37
C ARG A 163 -1.91 -16.38 -1.78
N LYS A 164 -0.78 -15.98 -1.23
CA LYS A 164 -0.63 -14.68 -0.55
C LYS A 164 -0.48 -13.52 -1.51
N ARG A 165 0.20 -13.72 -2.64
CA ARG A 165 0.24 -12.75 -3.74
C ARG A 165 -1.14 -12.55 -4.35
N MET A 166 -1.95 -13.60 -4.47
CA MET A 166 -3.36 -13.49 -4.87
C MET A 166 -4.18 -12.70 -3.84
N MET A 167 -4.00 -12.96 -2.55
CA MET A 167 -4.66 -12.21 -1.48
C MET A 167 -4.26 -10.72 -1.49
N VAL A 168 -2.98 -10.39 -1.71
CA VAL A 168 -2.55 -8.99 -1.87
C VAL A 168 -3.22 -8.36 -3.08
N ARG A 169 -3.29 -9.07 -4.21
CA ARG A 169 -3.99 -8.58 -5.41
C ARG A 169 -5.48 -8.31 -5.14
N GLU A 170 -6.14 -9.20 -4.41
CA GLU A 170 -7.54 -9.02 -3.97
C GLU A 170 -7.67 -7.76 -3.09
N MET A 171 -6.77 -7.56 -2.13
CA MET A 171 -6.76 -6.37 -1.28
C MET A 171 -6.53 -5.07 -2.06
N LEU A 172 -5.61 -5.07 -3.03
CA LEU A 172 -5.37 -3.92 -3.91
C LEU A 172 -6.65 -3.55 -4.67
N GLU A 173 -7.31 -4.56 -5.26
CA GLU A 173 -8.56 -4.39 -5.99
C GLU A 173 -9.72 -3.95 -5.09
N GLY A 174 -9.83 -4.52 -3.89
CA GLY A 174 -10.80 -4.13 -2.88
C GLY A 174 -10.62 -2.66 -2.44
N CYS A 175 -9.37 -2.24 -2.22
CA CYS A 175 -9.04 -0.85 -1.90
C CYS A 175 -9.45 0.09 -3.05
N TRP A 176 -9.18 -0.26 -4.31
CA TRP A 176 -9.62 0.55 -5.46
C TRP A 176 -11.14 0.66 -5.53
N LYS A 177 -11.84 -0.47 -5.49
CA LYS A 177 -13.31 -0.50 -5.54
C LYS A 177 -13.94 0.28 -4.41
N SER A 178 -13.37 0.23 -3.20
CA SER A 178 -13.87 1.01 -2.06
C SER A 178 -13.90 2.52 -2.32
N CYS A 179 -13.03 3.02 -3.20
CA CYS A 179 -12.92 4.43 -3.54
C CYS A 179 -14.00 4.90 -4.53
N ILE A 180 -14.56 4.00 -5.35
CA ILE A 180 -15.38 4.39 -6.52
C ILE A 180 -16.73 3.68 -6.62
N GLN A 181 -16.93 2.57 -5.91
CA GLN A 181 -18.18 1.82 -5.95
C GLN A 181 -19.17 2.33 -4.92
N ASN A 182 -20.46 2.11 -5.19
CA ASN A 182 -21.53 2.43 -4.27
C ASN A 182 -21.35 1.71 -2.92
N ASP A 183 -21.97 2.24 -1.88
CA ASP A 183 -22.03 1.54 -0.60
C ASP A 183 -22.70 0.16 -0.76
N PRO A 184 -22.04 -0.94 -0.39
CA PRO A 184 -22.58 -2.28 -0.62
C PRO A 184 -23.89 -2.56 0.12
N SER A 185 -24.14 -1.89 1.25
CA SER A 185 -25.34 -2.09 2.08
C SER A 185 -26.53 -1.25 1.63
N THR A 186 -26.29 0.00 1.23
CA THR A 186 -27.35 0.99 0.96
C THR A 186 -27.52 1.27 -0.53
N GLY A 187 -26.56 0.89 -1.37
CA GLY A 187 -26.51 1.24 -2.79
C GLY A 187 -26.19 2.71 -3.05
N ALA A 188 -25.92 3.50 -2.01
CA ALA A 188 -25.66 4.93 -2.13
C ALA A 188 -24.37 5.21 -2.92
N PRO A 189 -24.39 6.08 -3.95
CA PRO A 189 -23.20 6.42 -4.73
C PRO A 189 -22.07 6.95 -3.85
N PHE A 190 -20.84 6.51 -4.11
CA PHE A 190 -19.66 6.97 -3.37
C PHE A 190 -18.48 7.10 -4.31
N VAL A 191 -17.83 8.26 -4.26
CA VAL A 191 -16.55 8.51 -4.92
C VAL A 191 -15.71 9.31 -3.94
N ALA A 192 -14.54 8.78 -3.58
CA ALA A 192 -13.64 9.38 -2.61
C ALA A 192 -13.13 10.75 -3.09
N ASP A 193 -13.13 11.73 -2.19
CA ASP A 193 -12.53 13.05 -2.39
C ASP A 193 -11.17 13.17 -1.68
N ALA A 194 -10.86 12.23 -0.78
CA ALA A 194 -9.58 12.06 -0.10
C ALA A 194 -9.42 10.63 0.42
N ILE A 195 -8.17 10.19 0.59
CA ILE A 195 -7.80 8.86 1.10
C ILE A 195 -6.96 9.04 2.37
N ILE A 196 -7.33 8.31 3.42
CA ILE A 196 -6.48 8.07 4.59
C ILE A 196 -6.10 6.59 4.58
N ALA A 197 -4.84 6.25 4.83
CA ALA A 197 -4.44 4.83 4.80
C ALA A 197 -3.33 4.50 5.78
N ASN A 198 -3.24 3.23 6.19
CA ASN A 198 -2.02 2.70 6.78
C ASN A 198 -1.09 2.08 5.71
N PRO A 199 0.24 2.09 5.90
CA PRO A 199 1.19 1.56 4.92
C PRO A 199 0.93 0.12 4.48
N PRO A 200 0.54 -0.83 5.36
CA PRO A 200 0.24 -2.21 4.97
C PRO A 200 -0.87 -2.40 3.92
N SER A 201 -1.64 -1.35 3.58
CA SER A 201 -2.64 -1.43 2.52
C SER A 201 -2.05 -1.47 1.11
N PHE A 202 -0.84 -0.91 0.90
CA PHE A 202 -0.11 -0.81 -0.38
C PHE A 202 -0.82 -0.10 -1.56
N ALA A 203 -2.15 -0.09 -1.62
CA ALA A 203 -2.95 0.49 -2.70
C ALA A 203 -2.99 2.03 -2.66
N HIS A 204 -2.69 2.63 -1.51
CA HIS A 204 -2.97 4.01 -1.15
C HIS A 204 -2.46 5.07 -2.16
N VAL A 205 -1.15 5.08 -2.47
CA VAL A 205 -0.53 6.07 -3.40
C VAL A 205 -1.11 5.89 -4.79
N HIS A 206 -1.37 4.65 -5.19
CA HIS A 206 -1.85 4.31 -6.53
C HIS A 206 -3.32 4.69 -6.71
N CYS A 207 -4.19 4.43 -5.73
CA CYS A 207 -5.57 4.88 -5.74
C CYS A 207 -5.65 6.42 -5.77
N ALA A 208 -4.82 7.09 -4.96
CA ALA A 208 -4.74 8.54 -4.94
C ALA A 208 -4.26 9.12 -6.28
N GLN A 209 -3.30 8.45 -6.92
CA GLN A 209 -2.82 8.82 -8.25
C GLN A 209 -3.92 8.70 -9.31
N ALA A 210 -4.64 7.56 -9.36
CA ALA A 210 -5.70 7.35 -10.34
C ALA A 210 -6.87 8.33 -10.20
N LEU A 211 -7.21 8.73 -8.97
CA LEU A 211 -8.29 9.68 -8.70
C LEU A 211 -7.85 11.15 -8.72
N GLY A 212 -6.55 11.42 -8.61
CA GLY A 212 -6.03 12.78 -8.45
C GLY A 212 -6.49 13.45 -7.14
N VAL A 213 -6.64 12.67 -6.06
CA VAL A 213 -7.13 13.14 -4.74
C VAL A 213 -6.03 13.13 -3.68
N PRO A 214 -6.16 13.91 -2.59
CA PRO A 214 -5.18 13.89 -1.50
C PRO A 214 -5.09 12.53 -0.80
N LEU A 215 -3.86 12.16 -0.44
CA LEU A 215 -3.53 11.01 0.39
C LEU A 215 -2.90 11.49 1.70
N HIS A 216 -3.31 10.88 2.81
CA HIS A 216 -2.68 11.03 4.12
C HIS A 216 -2.42 9.67 4.73
N LEU A 217 -1.16 9.38 5.09
CA LEU A 217 -0.82 8.12 5.75
C LEU A 217 -0.88 8.29 7.27
N MET A 218 -1.48 7.32 7.96
CA MET A 218 -1.48 7.31 9.42
C MET A 218 -1.07 5.94 9.91
N PHE A 219 -0.27 5.89 10.98
CA PHE A 219 0.19 4.61 11.49
C PHE A 219 0.59 4.62 12.96
N THR A 220 0.57 3.42 13.54
CA THR A 220 0.85 3.20 14.96
C THR A 220 2.31 2.93 15.24
N MET A 221 3.12 2.49 14.26
CA MET A 221 4.56 2.27 14.43
C MET A 221 5.38 3.09 13.42
N PRO A 222 6.67 3.38 13.70
CA PRO A 222 7.50 4.13 12.77
C PRO A 222 7.62 3.47 11.40
N TRP A 223 7.43 4.27 10.35
CA TRP A 223 7.53 3.84 8.95
C TRP A 223 8.34 4.82 8.07
N SER A 224 8.68 5.99 8.61
CA SER A 224 9.44 7.05 7.94
C SER A 224 10.86 7.05 8.47
N SER A 225 11.84 7.16 7.56
CA SER A 225 13.25 7.16 7.92
C SER A 225 13.59 8.20 8.99
N THR A 226 14.36 7.77 9.98
CA THR A 226 14.95 8.62 11.02
C THR A 226 16.25 8.00 11.51
N SER A 227 17.13 8.85 12.00
CA SER A 227 18.37 8.49 12.65
C SER A 227 18.21 8.08 14.12
N GLU A 228 17.06 8.31 14.74
CA GLU A 228 16.86 8.09 16.18
C GLU A 228 16.66 6.61 16.56
N TYR A 229 15.90 5.87 15.75
CA TYR A 229 15.62 4.46 15.98
C TYR A 229 15.44 3.71 14.65
N PRO A 230 15.74 2.40 14.61
CA PRO A 230 15.64 1.61 13.40
C PRO A 230 14.17 1.33 13.04
N HIS A 231 13.95 0.92 11.80
CA HIS A 231 12.67 0.40 11.34
C HIS A 231 12.21 -0.74 12.28
N PRO A 232 10.97 -0.72 12.79
CA PRO A 232 10.48 -1.72 13.76
C PRO A 232 10.65 -3.15 13.27
N LEU A 233 10.44 -3.39 11.97
CA LEU A 233 10.61 -4.71 11.32
C LEU A 233 12.07 -5.11 11.01
N ALA A 234 13.09 -4.37 11.45
CA ALA A 234 14.50 -4.65 11.14
C ALA A 234 15.35 -4.97 12.38
N ASN A 235 16.13 -6.04 12.31
CA ASN A 235 17.22 -6.40 13.21
C ASN A 235 18.54 -5.98 12.57
N LEU A 236 19.21 -4.96 13.11
CA LEU A 236 20.46 -4.47 12.51
C LEU A 236 21.68 -5.22 13.05
N LYS A 237 22.53 -5.68 12.14
CA LYS A 237 23.89 -6.19 12.42
C LYS A 237 24.89 -5.31 11.68
N TYR A 238 25.87 -4.76 12.40
CA TYR A 238 26.95 -3.97 11.81
C TYR A 238 28.18 -3.95 12.71
N SER A 239 29.37 -3.96 12.10
CA SER A 239 30.66 -4.04 12.81
C SER A 239 31.37 -2.69 13.00
N GLY A 240 30.89 -1.60 12.38
CA GLY A 240 31.55 -0.29 12.49
C GLY A 240 30.77 0.96 12.05
N THR A 241 29.49 0.83 11.68
CA THR A 241 28.68 1.96 11.20
C THR A 241 28.17 2.84 12.34
N ASN A 242 28.07 4.17 12.13
CA ASN A 242 27.39 5.07 13.06
C ASN A 242 25.92 4.61 13.24
N ALA A 243 25.52 4.26 14.47
CA ALA A 243 24.18 3.75 14.80
C ALA A 243 23.05 4.61 14.22
N ARG A 244 23.25 5.93 14.16
CA ARG A 244 22.30 6.88 13.57
C ARG A 244 22.08 6.67 12.07
N PHE A 245 23.15 6.38 11.33
CA PHE A 245 23.06 6.05 9.91
C PHE A 245 22.42 4.67 9.72
N ALA A 246 22.78 3.69 10.56
CA ALA A 246 22.20 2.35 10.52
C ALA A 246 20.67 2.38 10.72
N ASN A 247 20.21 3.22 11.66
CA ASN A 247 18.79 3.46 11.88
C ASN A 247 18.10 4.00 10.62
N ALA A 248 18.60 5.09 10.04
CA ALA A 248 17.98 5.72 8.87
C ALA A 248 17.91 4.78 7.66
N VAL A 249 18.96 4.00 7.42
CA VAL A 249 19.08 3.07 6.29
C VAL A 249 18.12 1.88 6.42
N SER A 250 17.85 1.42 7.64
CA SER A 250 16.98 0.27 7.86
C SER A 250 15.59 0.42 7.22
N TYR A 251 15.06 1.64 7.16
CA TYR A 251 13.77 1.94 6.51
C TYR A 251 13.83 1.70 5.01
N GLY A 252 14.87 2.22 4.34
CA GLY A 252 15.05 2.02 2.90
C GLY A 252 15.28 0.55 2.54
N VAL A 253 15.95 -0.23 3.40
CA VAL A 253 16.12 -1.67 3.20
C VAL A 253 14.78 -2.42 3.30
N VAL A 254 13.98 -2.14 4.34
CA VAL A 254 12.67 -2.77 4.52
C VAL A 254 11.72 -2.45 3.37
N GLU A 255 11.66 -1.18 2.97
CA GLU A 255 10.86 -0.74 1.81
C GLU A 255 11.34 -1.39 0.51
N TRP A 256 12.65 -1.47 0.30
CA TRP A 256 13.21 -2.12 -0.88
C TRP A 256 12.83 -3.60 -0.94
N MET A 257 12.96 -4.33 0.17
CA MET A 257 12.58 -5.74 0.24
C MET A 257 11.08 -5.94 0.02
N THR A 258 10.26 -5.06 0.59
CA THR A 258 8.80 -5.06 0.39
C THR A 258 8.46 -4.88 -1.08
N TRP A 259 9.10 -3.92 -1.75
CA TRP A 259 8.90 -3.66 -3.17
C TRP A 259 9.40 -4.80 -4.07
N GLN A 260 10.52 -5.45 -3.74
CA GLN A 260 10.96 -6.64 -4.49
C GLN A 260 9.96 -7.81 -4.38
N GLY A 261 9.28 -7.95 -3.24
CA GLY A 261 8.31 -9.03 -3.03
C GLY A 261 6.94 -8.79 -3.67
N LEU A 262 6.52 -7.52 -3.83
CA LEU A 262 5.16 -7.15 -4.21
C LEU A 262 5.05 -6.20 -5.42
N GLY A 263 6.15 -5.58 -5.85
CA GLY A 263 6.14 -4.52 -6.87
C GLY A 263 5.60 -4.98 -8.22
N ASP A 264 5.81 -6.25 -8.57
CA ASP A 264 5.24 -6.85 -9.78
C ASP A 264 3.72 -7.08 -9.66
N VAL A 265 3.23 -7.57 -8.50
CA VAL A 265 1.79 -7.68 -8.21
C VAL A 265 1.11 -6.32 -8.27
N ILE A 266 1.76 -5.31 -7.69
CA ILE A 266 1.27 -3.93 -7.66
C ILE A 266 1.24 -3.38 -9.09
N ASN A 267 2.31 -3.50 -9.86
CA ASN A 267 2.35 -3.01 -11.24
C ASN A 267 1.33 -3.70 -12.15
N ASP A 268 1.18 -5.02 -12.02
CA ASP A 268 0.16 -5.77 -12.75
C ASP A 268 -1.28 -5.33 -12.43
N TRP A 269 -1.52 -4.84 -11.22
CA TRP A 269 -2.82 -4.28 -10.84
C TRP A 269 -2.95 -2.80 -11.24
N ARG A 270 -1.85 -2.03 -11.20
CA ARG A 270 -1.82 -0.65 -11.71
C ARG A 270 -2.26 -0.56 -13.16
N GLU A 271 -1.85 -1.52 -13.99
CA GLU A 271 -2.31 -1.61 -15.37
C GLU A 271 -3.84 -1.78 -15.49
N THR A 272 -4.49 -2.44 -14.53
CA THR A 272 -5.95 -2.63 -14.54
C THR A 272 -6.74 -1.39 -14.14
N ILE A 273 -6.07 -0.39 -13.56
CA ILE A 273 -6.65 0.91 -13.20
C ILE A 273 -6.05 2.05 -14.06
N ASP A 274 -5.56 1.71 -15.25
CA ASP A 274 -4.99 2.63 -16.24
C ASP A 274 -3.81 3.46 -15.75
N LEU A 275 -2.99 2.91 -14.85
CA LEU A 275 -1.75 3.53 -14.39
C LEU A 275 -0.52 2.86 -14.98
N GLU A 276 0.49 3.68 -15.29
CA GLU A 276 1.81 3.21 -15.72
C GLU A 276 2.53 2.43 -14.61
N PRO A 277 3.36 1.42 -14.94
CA PRO A 277 4.12 0.71 -13.93
C PRO A 277 5.12 1.63 -13.23
N VAL A 278 5.31 1.44 -11.92
CA VAL A 278 6.37 2.13 -11.16
C VAL A 278 7.69 1.36 -11.30
N PRO A 279 8.79 2.04 -11.65
CA PRO A 279 10.11 1.41 -11.71
C PRO A 279 10.56 0.80 -10.38
N LEU A 280 11.34 -0.28 -10.46
CA LEU A 280 11.91 -0.97 -9.29
C LEU A 280 12.74 -0.06 -8.38
N THR A 281 13.35 0.99 -8.93
CA THR A 281 14.18 1.96 -8.21
C THR A 281 13.38 3.04 -7.49
N GLU A 282 12.16 3.34 -7.95
CA GLU A 282 11.33 4.43 -7.39
C GLU A 282 10.36 3.91 -6.32
N GLY A 283 9.82 2.70 -6.54
CA GLY A 283 8.86 2.04 -5.65
C GLY A 283 9.20 2.13 -4.16
N PRO A 284 10.42 1.72 -3.74
CA PRO A 284 10.85 1.72 -2.34
C PRO A 284 10.88 3.09 -1.64
N SER A 285 10.71 4.19 -2.37
CA SER A 285 10.80 5.53 -1.79
C SER A 285 9.64 6.43 -2.19
N LEU A 286 8.58 5.90 -2.79
CA LEU A 286 7.44 6.69 -3.29
C LEU A 286 6.87 7.63 -2.23
N VAL A 287 6.59 7.12 -1.03
CA VAL A 287 5.98 7.91 0.07
C VAL A 287 6.87 9.10 0.45
N GLN A 288 8.18 8.87 0.54
CA GLN A 288 9.17 9.90 0.87
C GLN A 288 9.36 10.89 -0.29
N THR A 289 9.56 10.39 -1.51
CA THR A 289 9.77 11.20 -2.72
C THR A 289 8.59 12.12 -3.01
N LEU A 290 7.37 11.62 -2.82
CA LEU A 290 6.14 12.39 -3.02
C LEU A 290 5.78 13.29 -1.83
N LYS A 291 6.58 13.27 -0.75
CA LYS A 291 6.33 13.99 0.52
C LYS A 291 4.88 13.79 0.99
N VAL A 292 4.42 12.55 0.99
CA VAL A 292 3.05 12.20 1.40
C VAL A 292 2.87 12.59 2.87
N PRO A 293 1.85 13.39 3.24
CA PRO A 293 1.55 13.69 4.63
C PRO A 293 1.43 12.43 5.47
N PHE A 294 2.09 12.42 6.62
CA PHE A 294 2.12 11.26 7.52
C PHE A 294 1.75 11.68 8.94
N THR A 295 0.93 10.90 9.64
CA THR A 295 0.63 11.14 11.05
C THR A 295 0.74 9.88 11.88
N TYR A 296 1.58 9.95 12.90
CA TYR A 296 1.81 8.87 13.83
C TYR A 296 0.89 8.96 15.03
N CYS A 297 0.24 7.84 15.30
CA CYS A 297 -0.84 7.69 16.27
C CYS A 297 -0.30 7.23 17.64
N TRP A 298 0.76 7.87 18.13
CA TRP A 298 1.34 7.62 19.45
C TRP A 298 1.60 8.90 20.24
N SER A 299 1.73 8.75 21.55
CA SER A 299 2.00 9.87 22.46
C SER A 299 3.41 10.44 22.29
N PRO A 300 3.56 11.75 22.04
CA PRO A 300 4.86 12.42 22.08
C PRO A 300 5.49 12.43 23.49
N ALA A 301 4.72 12.15 24.54
CA ALA A 301 5.24 11.98 25.89
C ALA A 301 6.05 10.69 26.06
N LEU A 302 5.77 9.66 25.25
CA LEU A 302 6.53 8.41 25.21
C LEU A 302 7.61 8.46 24.13
N VAL A 303 7.20 8.74 22.88
CA VAL A 303 8.10 8.79 21.72
C VAL A 303 7.95 10.17 21.07
N PRO A 304 8.86 11.12 21.36
CA PRO A 304 8.79 12.46 20.78
C PRO A 304 8.96 12.41 19.26
N LYS A 305 8.52 13.46 18.56
CA LYS A 305 8.80 13.63 17.13
C LYS A 305 10.32 13.74 16.92
N PRO A 306 10.94 12.85 16.12
CA PRO A 306 12.33 12.97 15.74
C PRO A 306 12.65 14.32 15.09
N LYS A 307 13.84 14.84 15.40
CA LYS A 307 14.26 16.17 14.90
C LYS A 307 14.53 16.19 13.40
N ASP A 308 14.82 15.04 12.81
CA ASP A 308 15.06 14.86 11.38
C ASP A 308 13.78 14.56 10.57
N TRP A 309 12.61 14.62 11.21
CA TRP A 309 11.33 14.52 10.50
C TRP A 309 10.82 15.87 10.00
N PRO A 310 10.45 15.95 8.71
CA PRO A 310 9.96 17.17 8.10
C PRO A 310 8.57 17.59 8.63
N SER A 311 8.13 18.76 8.18
CA SER A 311 6.89 19.41 8.58
C SER A 311 5.61 18.62 8.30
N TYR A 312 5.60 17.81 7.24
CA TYR A 312 4.44 17.02 6.81
C TYR A 312 4.28 15.70 7.58
N ILE A 313 5.17 15.42 8.54
CA ILE A 313 5.13 14.24 9.40
C ILE A 313 4.82 14.68 10.84
N ASP A 314 3.67 14.26 11.36
CA ASP A 314 3.21 14.63 12.69
C ASP A 314 3.17 13.45 13.67
N VAL A 315 3.34 13.72 14.96
CA VAL A 315 3.07 12.80 16.07
C VAL A 315 1.95 13.43 16.89
N CYS A 316 0.77 12.82 16.89
CA CYS A 316 -0.44 13.50 17.37
C CYS A 316 -0.95 13.04 18.74
N GLY A 317 -0.50 11.90 19.24
CA GLY A 317 -1.09 11.23 20.40
C GLY A 317 -1.73 9.89 20.03
N PHE A 318 -1.92 9.02 21.02
CA PHE A 318 -2.62 7.76 20.83
C PHE A 318 -4.11 7.96 20.53
N PHE A 319 -4.68 7.08 19.71
CA PHE A 319 -6.10 7.11 19.37
C PHE A 319 -6.89 6.28 20.37
N PHE A 320 -7.47 6.96 21.34
CA PHE A 320 -8.36 6.35 22.32
C PHE A 320 -9.82 6.52 21.91
N ARG A 321 -10.61 5.48 22.13
CA ARG A 321 -12.07 5.54 22.10
C ARG A 321 -12.62 5.91 23.48
N GLU A 322 -13.91 6.20 23.53
CA GLU A 322 -14.61 6.32 24.80
C GLU A 322 -14.57 5.02 25.59
N LEU A 323 -14.47 5.16 26.92
CA LEU A 323 -14.47 4.05 27.87
C LEU A 323 -15.74 3.23 27.69
N PRO A 324 -15.63 1.92 27.41
CA PRO A 324 -16.83 1.09 27.31
C PRO A 324 -17.50 0.97 28.68
N ILE A 325 -18.84 1.04 28.70
CA ILE A 325 -19.62 0.66 29.88
C ILE A 325 -19.47 -0.85 30.04
N TYR A 326 -18.83 -1.28 31.12
CA TYR A 326 -18.55 -2.67 31.39
C TYR A 326 -18.92 -3.02 32.83
N SER A 327 -19.54 -4.19 33.00
CA SER A 327 -19.83 -4.78 34.31
C SER A 327 -19.01 -6.06 34.44
N PRO A 328 -18.11 -6.16 35.44
CA PRO A 328 -17.28 -7.34 35.63
C PRO A 328 -18.11 -8.55 36.05
N SER A 329 -17.59 -9.75 35.81
CA SER A 329 -18.15 -10.97 36.40
C SER A 329 -18.03 -10.92 37.93
N SER A 330 -18.92 -11.62 38.63
CA SER A 330 -18.89 -11.72 40.09
C SER A 330 -17.55 -12.25 40.62
N GLU A 331 -16.93 -13.18 39.89
CA GLU A 331 -15.61 -13.73 40.20
C GLU A 331 -14.51 -12.67 40.10
N LEU A 332 -14.48 -11.91 39.00
CA LEU A 332 -13.48 -10.85 38.80
C LEU A 332 -13.64 -9.73 39.84
N ASP A 333 -14.88 -9.30 40.08
CA ASP A 333 -15.17 -8.27 41.06
C ASP A 333 -14.82 -8.71 42.49
N ALA A 334 -15.15 -9.95 42.87
CA ALA A 334 -14.76 -10.51 44.16
C ALA A 334 -13.23 -10.59 44.30
N PHE A 335 -12.52 -11.08 43.29
CA PHE A 335 -11.06 -11.17 43.29
C PHE A 335 -10.40 -9.80 43.45
N LEU A 336 -10.88 -8.78 42.72
CA LEU A 336 -10.35 -7.42 42.84
C LEU A 336 -10.54 -6.86 44.26
N ARG A 337 -11.69 -7.14 44.90
CA ARG A 337 -12.01 -6.67 46.26
C ARG A 337 -11.28 -7.42 47.39
N ASP A 338 -10.91 -8.69 47.19
CA ASP A 338 -10.35 -9.55 48.24
C ASP A 338 -8.83 -9.38 48.49
N GLY A 339 -8.25 -8.19 48.23
CA GLY A 339 -6.83 -7.95 48.51
C GLY A 339 -6.18 -6.78 47.74
N PRO A 340 -4.83 -6.72 47.67
CA PRO A 340 -4.09 -5.64 47.00
C PRO A 340 -4.20 -5.71 45.47
N PRO A 341 -4.13 -4.58 44.73
CA PRO A 341 -4.30 -4.55 43.28
C PRO A 341 -3.38 -5.56 42.54
N PRO A 342 -3.95 -6.48 41.74
CA PRO A 342 -3.17 -7.52 41.09
C PRO A 342 -2.34 -6.97 39.92
N VAL A 343 -1.39 -7.76 39.44
CA VAL A 343 -0.67 -7.53 38.18
C VAL A 343 -1.48 -8.17 37.04
N TYR A 344 -1.70 -7.45 35.94
CA TYR A 344 -2.28 -8.06 34.74
C TYR A 344 -1.19 -8.73 33.90
N ILE A 345 -1.46 -9.92 33.38
CA ILE A 345 -0.59 -10.62 32.43
C ILE A 345 -1.44 -11.08 31.23
N GLY A 346 -1.10 -10.63 30.02
CA GLY A 346 -1.81 -11.02 28.82
C GLY A 346 -1.05 -10.77 27.52
N PHE A 347 -0.89 -11.81 26.71
CA PHE A 347 -0.15 -11.75 25.44
C PHE A 347 -1.06 -11.60 24.21
N GLY A 348 -2.36 -11.34 24.41
CA GLY A 348 -3.31 -11.10 23.31
C GLY A 348 -3.55 -12.33 22.44
N SER A 349 -3.91 -12.10 21.18
CA SER A 349 -4.24 -13.14 20.18
C SER A 349 -3.00 -13.74 19.50
N ILE A 350 -1.93 -14.01 20.27
CA ILE A 350 -0.71 -14.61 19.73
C ILE A 350 -0.81 -16.14 19.80
N VAL A 351 -0.39 -16.82 18.73
CA VAL A 351 -0.23 -18.28 18.73
C VAL A 351 1.04 -18.60 19.49
N ILE A 352 0.91 -19.38 20.56
CA ILE A 352 2.02 -19.76 21.45
C ILE A 352 2.29 -21.24 21.22
N ASP A 353 3.54 -21.59 20.94
CA ASP A 353 3.93 -22.96 20.60
C ASP A 353 3.77 -23.93 21.78
N ASP A 354 4.09 -23.49 23.00
CA ASP A 354 4.01 -24.28 24.23
C ASP A 354 3.25 -23.52 25.34
N PRO A 355 1.89 -23.47 25.27
CA PRO A 355 1.06 -22.81 26.28
C PRO A 355 1.22 -23.39 27.71
N PRO A 356 1.35 -24.71 27.92
CA PRO A 356 1.60 -25.27 29.25
C PRO A 356 2.90 -24.77 29.89
N ARG A 357 4.02 -24.77 29.15
CA ARG A 357 5.29 -24.25 29.65
C ARG A 357 5.20 -22.78 30.02
N LEU A 358 4.58 -21.96 29.16
CA LEU A 358 4.41 -20.54 29.46
C LEU A 358 3.54 -20.35 30.71
N THR A 359 2.45 -21.11 30.86
CA THR A 359 1.60 -21.05 32.05
C THR A 359 2.40 -21.38 33.32
N SER A 360 3.25 -22.42 33.31
CA SER A 360 4.13 -22.74 34.44
C SER A 360 5.05 -21.58 34.80
N ILE A 361 5.69 -20.96 33.80
CA ILE A 361 6.57 -19.79 33.98
C ILE A 361 5.81 -18.63 34.65
N LEU A 362 4.58 -18.33 34.20
CA LEU A 362 3.77 -17.27 34.78
C LEU A 362 3.41 -17.56 36.24
N GLU A 363 2.92 -18.76 36.53
CA GLU A 363 2.51 -19.15 37.88
C GLU A 363 3.69 -19.23 38.85
N GLU A 364 4.85 -19.72 38.40
CA GLU A 364 6.09 -19.75 39.19
C GLU A 364 6.59 -18.34 39.51
N ALA A 365 6.62 -17.44 38.51
CA ALA A 365 7.04 -16.05 38.71
C ALA A 365 6.15 -15.33 39.73
N VAL A 366 4.83 -15.45 39.59
CA VAL A 366 3.85 -14.81 40.49
C VAL A 366 3.98 -15.35 41.91
N ARG A 367 4.11 -16.68 42.07
CA ARG A 367 4.31 -17.31 43.39
C ARG A 367 5.63 -16.91 44.04
N ALA A 368 6.71 -16.81 43.27
CA ALA A 368 8.04 -16.47 43.79
C ALA A 368 8.08 -15.07 44.42
N ILE A 369 7.30 -14.12 43.90
CA ILE A 369 7.27 -12.73 44.37
C ILE A 369 6.09 -12.43 45.31
N GLY A 370 5.16 -13.38 45.48
CA GLY A 370 4.03 -13.26 46.41
C GLY A 370 3.02 -12.16 46.03
N VAL A 371 2.80 -11.92 44.73
CA VAL A 371 1.79 -10.95 44.26
C VAL A 371 0.53 -11.64 43.77
N ARG A 372 -0.58 -10.90 43.70
CA ARG A 372 -1.78 -11.37 43.01
C ARG A 372 -1.69 -11.08 41.51
N ALA A 373 -2.20 -11.96 40.67
CA ALA A 373 -2.18 -11.80 39.22
C ALA A 373 -3.52 -12.12 38.56
N ILE A 374 -3.85 -11.37 37.51
CA ILE A 374 -4.92 -11.68 36.56
C ILE A 374 -4.27 -12.10 35.26
N ILE A 375 -4.52 -13.34 34.83
CA ILE A 375 -3.96 -13.90 33.60
C ILE A 375 -5.06 -14.00 32.54
N SER A 376 -4.90 -13.28 31.43
CA SER A 376 -5.80 -13.40 30.28
C SER A 376 -5.51 -14.69 29.52
N ARG A 377 -6.55 -15.51 29.31
CA ARG A 377 -6.43 -16.81 28.62
C ARG A 377 -5.99 -16.67 27.16
N GLY A 378 -6.37 -15.58 26.49
CA GLY A 378 -6.05 -15.30 25.09
C GLY A 378 -6.47 -16.42 24.11
N TRP A 379 -5.94 -16.36 22.89
CA TRP A 379 -6.19 -17.38 21.86
C TRP A 379 -5.50 -18.72 22.16
N SER A 380 -4.40 -18.67 22.90
CA SER A 380 -3.59 -19.84 23.26
C SER A 380 -4.16 -20.65 24.42
N LYS A 381 -5.32 -20.23 24.96
CA LYS A 381 -6.01 -20.87 26.10
C LYS A 381 -5.07 -21.13 27.27
N LEU A 382 -4.29 -20.12 27.66
CA LEU A 382 -3.45 -20.19 28.88
C LEU A 382 -4.33 -20.65 30.04
N GLY A 383 -3.84 -21.63 30.79
CA GLY A 383 -4.72 -22.50 31.54
C GLY A 383 -4.08 -23.02 32.82
N GLY A 384 -4.78 -22.76 33.91
CA GLY A 384 -4.59 -23.36 35.22
C GLY A 384 -5.91 -23.31 35.99
N SER A 385 -5.89 -23.79 37.22
CA SER A 385 -7.02 -23.61 38.15
C SER A 385 -6.87 -22.26 38.84
N SER A 386 -7.92 -21.43 38.82
CA SER A 386 -7.93 -20.17 39.59
C SER A 386 -7.66 -20.49 41.07
N SER A 387 -6.87 -19.63 41.71
CA SER A 387 -6.50 -19.72 43.12
C SER A 387 -6.73 -18.37 43.80
N LYS A 388 -6.42 -18.27 45.09
CA LYS A 388 -6.53 -17.00 45.82
C LYS A 388 -5.62 -15.90 45.25
N ASP A 389 -4.50 -16.29 44.63
CA ASP A 389 -3.49 -15.35 44.13
C ASP A 389 -3.54 -15.19 42.60
N ILE A 390 -4.14 -16.13 41.86
CA ILE A 390 -4.17 -16.11 40.39
C ILE A 390 -5.60 -16.29 39.91
N LEU A 391 -6.11 -15.32 39.16
CA LEU A 391 -7.40 -15.41 38.46
C LEU A 391 -7.19 -15.49 36.95
N TYR A 392 -7.78 -16.51 36.32
CA TYR A 392 -7.80 -16.63 34.86
C TYR A 392 -9.07 -16.00 34.28
N ILE A 393 -8.93 -15.06 33.34
CA ILE A 393 -10.06 -14.38 32.71
C ILE A 393 -10.11 -14.60 31.19
N GLY A 394 -11.32 -14.52 30.64
CA GLY A 394 -11.53 -14.36 29.20
C GLY A 394 -11.38 -12.91 28.75
N ASP A 395 -12.18 -12.51 27.77
CA ASP A 395 -12.19 -11.14 27.25
C ASP A 395 -12.70 -10.15 28.30
N CYS A 396 -11.89 -9.12 28.57
CA CYS A 396 -12.21 -8.00 29.44
C CYS A 396 -11.63 -6.72 28.83
N PRO A 397 -12.39 -5.60 28.75
CA PRO A 397 -11.87 -4.35 28.22
C PRO A 397 -10.67 -3.85 29.03
N HIS A 398 -9.52 -3.70 28.38
CA HIS A 398 -8.29 -3.22 29.03
C HIS A 398 -8.47 -1.82 29.60
N GLU A 399 -9.27 -0.98 28.96
CA GLU A 399 -9.52 0.39 29.41
C GLU A 399 -10.23 0.43 30.77
N TRP A 400 -11.03 -0.60 31.08
CA TRP A 400 -11.64 -0.77 32.40
C TRP A 400 -10.66 -1.47 33.35
N LEU A 401 -10.15 -2.63 32.96
CA LEU A 401 -9.35 -3.48 33.84
C LEU A 401 -8.08 -2.80 34.32
N PHE A 402 -7.41 -2.05 33.44
CA PHE A 402 -6.13 -1.41 33.78
C PHE A 402 -6.27 -0.31 34.82
N GLN A 403 -7.48 0.14 35.16
CA GLN A 403 -7.69 1.05 36.30
C GLN A 403 -7.49 0.35 37.64
N HIS A 404 -7.68 -0.98 37.69
CA HIS A 404 -7.76 -1.79 38.89
C HIS A 404 -6.49 -2.62 39.17
N VAL A 405 -5.44 -2.47 38.36
CA VAL A 405 -4.20 -3.24 38.45
C VAL A 405 -3.01 -2.38 38.89
N SER A 406 -1.97 -3.03 39.40
CA SER A 406 -0.72 -2.37 39.85
C SER A 406 0.33 -2.24 38.75
N ALA A 407 0.39 -3.20 37.84
CA ALA A 407 1.29 -3.22 36.68
C ALA A 407 0.68 -4.09 35.55
N VAL A 408 1.23 -3.95 34.34
CA VAL A 408 0.79 -4.67 33.15
C VAL A 408 1.98 -5.43 32.54
N VAL A 409 1.81 -6.72 32.28
CA VAL A 409 2.74 -7.54 31.50
C VAL A 409 2.04 -7.95 30.21
N HIS A 410 2.62 -7.60 29.06
CA HIS A 410 2.01 -7.97 27.78
C HIS A 410 3.05 -8.10 26.66
N HIS A 411 2.55 -8.44 25.47
CA HIS A 411 3.38 -8.73 24.30
C HIS A 411 4.00 -7.49 23.63
N GLY A 412 3.62 -6.27 24.03
CA GLY A 412 4.10 -5.04 23.39
C GLY A 412 3.32 -4.51 22.18
N GLY A 413 2.08 -4.93 21.94
CA GLY A 413 1.25 -4.30 20.92
C GLY A 413 0.91 -2.84 21.26
N ALA A 414 1.00 -1.94 20.28
CA ALA A 414 0.85 -0.49 20.44
C ALA A 414 -0.37 -0.07 21.28
N GLY A 415 -1.54 -0.65 21.00
CA GLY A 415 -2.79 -0.32 21.72
C GLY A 415 -2.77 -0.72 23.20
N THR A 416 -2.19 -1.87 23.54
CA THR A 416 -2.08 -2.30 24.95
C THR A 416 -1.05 -1.46 25.69
N THR A 417 0.09 -1.14 25.05
CA THR A 417 1.09 -0.20 25.58
C THR A 417 0.45 1.15 25.89
N ALA A 418 -0.29 1.71 24.92
CA ALA A 418 -1.00 2.97 25.07
C ALA A 418 -2.00 2.94 26.22
N CYS A 419 -2.76 1.86 26.36
CA CYS A 419 -3.75 1.70 27.43
C CYS A 419 -3.08 1.63 28.81
N GLY A 420 -2.00 0.86 28.98
CA GLY A 420 -1.26 0.77 30.24
C GLY A 420 -0.74 2.13 30.69
N LEU A 421 -0.06 2.84 29.78
CA LEU A 421 0.47 4.18 30.06
C LEU A 421 -0.61 5.23 30.30
N ARG A 422 -1.76 5.15 29.60
CA ARG A 422 -2.89 6.07 29.83
C ARG A 422 -3.34 6.06 31.29
N PHE A 423 -3.34 4.89 31.94
CA PHE A 423 -3.71 4.75 33.36
C PHE A 423 -2.50 4.76 34.31
N GLY A 424 -1.34 5.21 33.83
CA GLY A 424 -0.12 5.34 34.63
C GLY A 424 0.39 4.02 35.18
N LYS A 425 0.20 2.91 34.44
CA LYS A 425 0.61 1.58 34.87
C LYS A 425 2.00 1.25 34.34
N PRO A 426 2.97 0.94 35.23
CA PRO A 426 4.24 0.38 34.81
C PRO A 426 4.05 -0.89 33.99
N THR A 427 4.83 -1.02 32.92
CA THR A 427 4.55 -1.99 31.86
C THR A 427 5.78 -2.83 31.53
N ALA A 428 5.70 -4.16 31.68
CA ALA A 428 6.74 -5.08 31.22
C ALA A 428 6.34 -5.72 29.88
N ILE A 429 7.29 -5.79 28.97
CA ILE A 429 7.05 -6.18 27.57
C ILE A 429 7.80 -7.48 27.26
N VAL A 430 7.07 -8.50 26.80
CA VAL A 430 7.62 -9.76 26.31
C VAL A 430 7.31 -9.87 24.81
N PRO A 431 8.18 -9.38 23.92
CA PRO A 431 7.88 -9.35 22.50
C PRO A 431 7.95 -10.73 21.85
N PHE A 432 7.06 -10.94 20.89
CA PHE A 432 6.99 -12.11 20.02
C PHE A 432 7.35 -11.76 18.58
N PHE A 433 6.78 -10.68 18.01
CA PHE A 433 7.03 -10.29 16.63
C PHE A 433 6.76 -8.82 16.30
N GLY A 434 7.20 -8.37 15.13
CA GLY A 434 6.79 -7.09 14.54
C GLY A 434 7.32 -5.86 15.29
N ASP A 435 6.43 -4.96 15.66
CA ASP A 435 6.72 -3.70 16.36
C ASP A 435 6.90 -3.84 17.87
N GLN A 436 6.61 -5.01 18.41
CA GLN A 436 6.62 -5.28 19.85
C GLN A 436 7.98 -5.00 20.52
N PRO A 437 9.15 -5.39 19.94
CA PRO A 437 10.44 -5.03 20.52
C PRO A 437 10.70 -3.52 20.52
N PHE A 438 10.18 -2.78 19.54
CA PHE A 438 10.30 -1.32 19.51
C PHE A 438 9.58 -0.70 20.72
N TRP A 439 8.33 -1.07 20.96
CA TRP A 439 7.59 -0.58 22.13
C TRP A 439 8.24 -0.99 23.45
N GLY A 440 8.75 -2.22 23.51
CA GLY A 440 9.55 -2.71 24.63
C GLY A 440 10.71 -1.77 24.97
N LYS A 441 11.51 -1.43 23.96
CA LYS A 441 12.64 -0.51 24.12
C LYS A 441 12.21 0.90 24.50
N MET A 442 11.12 1.42 23.93
CA MET A 442 10.62 2.77 24.28
C MET A 442 10.15 2.83 25.73
N ILE A 443 9.48 1.78 26.21
CA ILE A 443 9.07 1.66 27.62
C ILE A 443 10.30 1.56 28.54
N GLY A 444 11.25 0.68 28.23
CA GLY A 444 12.50 0.52 28.98
C GLY A 444 13.28 1.82 29.09
N ALA A 445 13.51 2.49 27.95
CA ALA A 445 14.23 3.77 27.89
C ALA A 445 13.53 4.90 28.66
N SER A 446 12.20 4.86 28.78
CA SER A 446 11.44 5.84 29.57
C SER A 446 11.46 5.58 31.08
N GLY A 447 11.94 4.41 31.51
CA GLY A 447 11.90 3.96 32.91
C GLY A 447 10.53 3.49 33.40
N ALA A 448 9.46 3.62 32.60
CA ALA A 448 8.10 3.15 32.93
C ALA A 448 7.95 1.62 32.94
N GLY A 449 9.02 0.89 32.60
CA GLY A 449 9.11 -0.55 32.66
C GLY A 449 10.56 -1.02 32.49
N PRO A 450 10.82 -2.31 32.65
CA PRO A 450 12.15 -2.88 32.40
C PRO A 450 12.44 -2.97 30.89
N GLU A 451 13.69 -3.26 30.53
CA GLU A 451 14.05 -3.67 29.18
C GLU A 451 13.20 -4.89 28.74
N PRO A 452 12.83 -4.99 27.44
CA PRO A 452 11.97 -6.06 26.98
C PRO A 452 12.64 -7.42 27.09
N ILE A 453 11.88 -8.44 27.45
CA ILE A 453 12.36 -9.82 27.58
C ILE A 453 11.97 -10.60 26.33
N PRO A 454 12.90 -10.93 25.41
CA PRO A 454 12.57 -11.75 24.26
C PRO A 454 11.89 -13.05 24.71
N GLN A 455 10.79 -13.44 24.06
CA GLN A 455 9.98 -14.58 24.50
C GLN A 455 10.79 -15.86 24.70
N LYS A 456 11.79 -16.11 23.83
CA LYS A 456 12.66 -17.31 23.92
C LYS A 456 13.57 -17.33 25.15
N SER A 457 13.85 -16.17 25.72
CA SER A 457 14.67 -15.98 26.92
C SER A 457 13.82 -15.80 28.18
N LEU A 458 12.50 -15.90 28.06
CA LEU A 458 11.58 -15.78 29.19
C LEU A 458 11.74 -16.96 30.14
N THR A 459 11.98 -16.65 31.41
CA THR A 459 12.03 -17.61 32.52
C THR A 459 11.18 -17.09 33.67
N ALA A 460 10.85 -17.95 34.63
CA ALA A 460 10.12 -17.52 35.83
C ALA A 460 10.89 -16.43 36.59
N GLN A 461 12.23 -16.55 36.64
CA GLN A 461 13.08 -15.56 37.27
C GLN A 461 13.10 -14.22 36.53
N SER A 462 13.32 -14.22 35.20
CA SER A 462 13.37 -12.96 34.46
C SER A 462 12.02 -12.23 34.46
N LEU A 463 10.92 -12.97 34.43
CA LEU A 463 9.58 -12.42 34.60
C LEU A 463 9.35 -11.86 36.01
N ALA A 464 9.77 -12.58 37.06
CA ALA A 464 9.67 -12.11 38.43
C ALA A 464 10.44 -10.79 38.65
N GLU A 465 11.68 -10.71 38.15
CA GLU A 465 12.51 -9.51 38.20
C GLU A 465 11.86 -8.33 37.45
N ALA A 466 11.28 -8.58 36.28
CA ALA A 466 10.54 -7.56 35.53
C ALA A 466 9.30 -7.05 36.26
N ILE A 467 8.52 -7.94 36.87
CA ILE A 467 7.36 -7.54 37.68
C ILE A 467 7.81 -6.74 38.91
N GLN A 468 8.88 -7.18 39.60
CA GLN A 468 9.43 -6.44 40.73
C GLN A 468 9.88 -5.02 40.33
N TYR A 469 10.55 -4.88 39.19
CA TYR A 469 10.92 -3.57 38.65
C TYR A 469 9.69 -2.68 38.45
N CYS A 470 8.63 -3.20 37.81
CA CYS A 470 7.38 -2.48 37.61
C CYS A 470 6.71 -2.02 38.93
N LEU A 471 6.97 -2.72 40.03
CA LEU A 471 6.41 -2.38 41.34
C LEU A 471 7.24 -1.34 42.11
N THR A 472 8.42 -0.96 41.61
CA THR A 472 9.27 0.08 42.23
C THR A 472 8.61 1.47 42.19
N PRO A 473 8.94 2.37 43.14
CA PRO A 473 8.49 3.76 43.10
C PRO A 473 8.91 4.49 41.82
N GLN A 474 10.11 4.23 41.32
CA GLN A 474 10.67 4.88 40.12
C GLN A 474 9.86 4.55 38.87
N ALA A 475 9.54 3.27 38.65
CA ALA A 475 8.73 2.86 37.50
C ALA A 475 7.31 3.44 37.57
N LYS A 476 6.72 3.47 38.78
CA LYS A 476 5.39 4.07 39.03
C LYS A 476 5.38 5.56 38.75
N GLU A 477 6.40 6.28 39.19
CA GLU A 477 6.53 7.73 38.95
C GLU A 477 6.72 8.02 37.46
N ALA A 478 7.61 7.31 36.78
CA ALA A 478 7.82 7.45 35.34
C ALA A 478 6.54 7.18 34.51
N ALA A 479 5.82 6.09 34.81
CA ALA A 479 4.56 5.77 34.16
C ALA A 479 3.48 6.83 34.44
N LYS A 480 3.42 7.35 35.68
CA LYS A 480 2.50 8.42 36.06
C LYS A 480 2.83 9.74 35.36
N ASP A 481 4.10 10.08 35.20
CA ASP A 481 4.51 11.29 34.49
C ASP A 481 4.14 11.26 33.01
N ILE A 482 4.28 10.09 32.36
CA ILE A 482 3.80 9.89 30.99
C ILE A 482 2.28 10.03 30.94
N SER A 483 1.55 9.36 31.83
CA SER A 483 0.08 9.46 31.94
C SER A 483 -0.39 10.92 32.14
N ASN A 484 0.28 11.66 33.01
CA ASN A 484 -0.01 13.07 33.29
C ASN A 484 0.20 13.98 32.08
N LYS A 485 1.10 13.63 31.16
CA LYS A 485 1.27 14.35 29.88
C LYS A 485 0.20 13.92 28.88
N MET A 486 -0.04 12.62 28.78
CA MET A 486 -1.06 12.02 27.90
C MET A 486 -2.48 12.52 28.18
N GLN A 487 -2.82 12.90 29.41
CA GLN A 487 -4.16 13.43 29.73
C GLN A 487 -4.49 14.75 29.02
N TYR A 488 -3.47 15.50 28.58
CA TYR A 488 -3.64 16.75 27.82
C TYR A 488 -3.59 16.52 26.30
N GLU A 489 -3.35 15.28 25.86
CA GLU A 489 -3.32 14.92 24.45
C GLU A 489 -4.73 14.55 23.96
N SER A 490 -5.05 14.99 22.74
CA SER A 490 -6.25 14.57 22.03
C SER A 490 -5.88 13.99 20.68
N GLY A 491 -5.29 12.79 20.69
CA GLY A 491 -4.66 12.16 19.52
C GLY A 491 -5.54 12.13 18.28
N VAL A 492 -6.80 11.70 18.44
CA VAL A 492 -7.76 11.61 17.33
C VAL A 492 -8.03 12.99 16.73
N LYS A 493 -8.29 13.99 17.57
CA LYS A 493 -8.61 15.35 17.14
C LYS A 493 -7.40 16.03 16.48
N ALA A 494 -6.21 15.87 17.07
CA ALA A 494 -4.97 16.35 16.49
C ALA A 494 -4.66 15.70 15.13
N ALA A 495 -5.03 14.43 14.94
CA ALA A 495 -4.89 13.75 13.65
C ALA A 495 -5.88 14.26 12.59
N VAL A 496 -7.13 14.57 12.98
CA VAL A 496 -8.09 15.24 12.07
C VAL A 496 -7.60 16.63 11.69
N GLU A 497 -7.06 17.39 12.65
CA GLU A 497 -6.45 18.69 12.37
C GLU A 497 -5.23 18.57 11.45
N SER A 498 -4.38 17.55 11.67
CA SER A 498 -3.27 17.22 10.77
C SER A 498 -3.74 16.91 9.36
N PHE A 499 -4.80 16.10 9.22
CA PHE A 499 -5.42 15.82 7.94
C PHE A 499 -5.91 17.10 7.26
N HIS A 500 -6.68 17.93 7.96
CA HIS A 500 -7.21 19.19 7.43
C HIS A 500 -6.11 20.19 7.02
N ARG A 501 -5.03 20.30 7.80
CA ARG A 501 -3.87 21.15 7.45
C ARG A 501 -3.22 20.75 6.13
N ASN A 502 -3.26 19.46 5.79
CA ASN A 502 -2.60 18.91 4.61
C ASN A 502 -3.52 18.85 3.37
N LEU A 503 -4.77 19.30 3.48
CA LEU A 503 -5.70 19.39 2.35
C LEU A 503 -5.45 20.65 1.51
N PRO A 504 -5.43 20.55 0.16
CA PRO A 504 -5.37 21.71 -0.74
C PRO A 504 -6.75 22.37 -0.84
N LEU A 505 -7.23 22.97 0.25
CA LEU A 505 -8.60 23.51 0.36
C LEU A 505 -8.92 24.59 -0.68
N ASP A 506 -7.92 25.34 -1.13
CA ASP A 506 -8.03 26.33 -2.20
C ASP A 506 -8.46 25.70 -3.55
N ARG A 507 -7.99 24.47 -3.81
CA ARG A 507 -8.33 23.69 -5.01
C ARG A 507 -9.56 22.81 -4.81
N MET A 508 -9.95 22.52 -3.57
CA MET A 508 -11.08 21.65 -3.27
C MET A 508 -12.43 22.37 -3.33
N ARG A 509 -12.52 23.69 -3.13
CA ARG A 509 -13.82 24.37 -3.05
C ARG A 509 -14.51 24.50 -4.40
N CYS A 510 -15.76 24.05 -4.46
CA CYS A 510 -16.66 24.41 -5.56
C CYS A 510 -17.01 25.90 -5.48
N GLN A 511 -16.97 26.58 -6.62
CA GLN A 511 -17.23 28.03 -6.68
C GLN A 511 -18.71 28.40 -6.57
N LEU A 512 -19.63 27.44 -6.77
CA LEU A 512 -21.07 27.65 -6.65
C LEU A 512 -21.65 27.15 -5.32
N ILE A 513 -21.04 26.11 -4.76
CA ILE A 513 -21.47 25.48 -3.50
C ILE A 513 -20.22 25.27 -2.64
N PRO A 514 -19.75 26.31 -1.90
CA PRO A 514 -18.42 26.31 -1.29
C PRO A 514 -18.13 25.19 -0.30
N ASP A 515 -19.16 24.64 0.35
CA ASP A 515 -19.03 23.51 1.29
C ASP A 515 -18.94 22.14 0.61
N GLN A 516 -18.89 22.09 -0.74
CA GLN A 516 -18.78 20.86 -1.53
C GLN A 516 -17.47 20.80 -2.31
N PRO A 517 -16.88 19.59 -2.46
CA PRO A 517 -15.64 19.41 -3.20
C PRO A 517 -15.88 19.60 -4.70
N ALA A 518 -15.02 20.39 -5.35
CA ALA A 518 -14.95 20.51 -6.78
C ALA A 518 -14.41 19.22 -7.39
N SER A 519 -15.14 18.66 -8.35
CA SER A 519 -14.73 17.46 -9.10
C SER A 519 -14.63 17.73 -10.60
N TRP A 520 -15.10 18.90 -11.05
CA TRP A 520 -15.15 19.26 -12.46
C TRP A 520 -14.61 20.66 -12.70
N ILE A 521 -13.94 20.84 -13.83
CA ILE A 521 -13.54 22.12 -14.41
C ILE A 521 -14.41 22.39 -15.63
N TYR A 522 -15.12 23.51 -15.65
CA TYR A 522 -15.82 24.01 -16.84
C TYR A 522 -14.94 24.99 -17.61
N LYS A 523 -14.68 24.71 -18.90
CA LYS A 523 -13.64 25.40 -19.71
C LYS A 523 -14.15 26.40 -20.75
N ARG A 524 -15.46 26.58 -20.93
CA ARG A 524 -16.02 27.50 -21.96
C ARG A 524 -16.03 28.97 -21.50
N SER A 525 -15.82 29.24 -20.22
CA SER A 525 -15.69 30.59 -19.66
C SER A 525 -14.27 31.15 -19.84
N THR A 526 -14.14 32.48 -19.83
CA THR A 526 -12.84 33.18 -19.90
C THR A 526 -11.89 32.79 -18.77
N LYS A 527 -12.44 32.34 -17.63
CA LYS A 527 -11.70 31.71 -16.53
C LYS A 527 -12.32 30.33 -16.24
N PRO A 528 -11.54 29.27 -16.04
CA PRO A 528 -12.07 27.97 -15.66
C PRO A 528 -12.90 28.04 -14.37
N ILE A 529 -14.07 27.39 -14.35
CA ILE A 529 -14.96 27.37 -13.18
C ILE A 529 -14.88 25.99 -12.51
N LEU A 530 -14.65 25.96 -11.19
CA LEU A 530 -14.60 24.74 -10.39
C LEU A 530 -16.00 24.39 -9.88
N LEU A 531 -16.48 23.19 -10.22
CA LEU A 531 -17.83 22.72 -9.94
C LEU A 531 -17.79 21.41 -9.15
N SER A 532 -18.65 21.31 -8.13
CA SER A 532 -18.91 20.05 -7.43
C SER A 532 -19.74 19.10 -8.27
N LYS A 533 -19.77 17.82 -7.88
CA LYS A 533 -20.63 16.78 -8.49
C LYS A 533 -22.09 17.26 -8.57
N LEU A 534 -22.61 17.81 -7.46
CA LEU A 534 -23.97 18.34 -7.38
C LEU A 534 -24.18 19.57 -8.27
N ALA A 535 -23.28 20.56 -8.20
CA ALA A 535 -23.40 21.78 -9.01
C ALA A 535 -23.36 21.48 -10.51
N ALA A 536 -22.45 20.61 -10.95
CA ALA A 536 -22.37 20.17 -12.33
C ALA A 536 -23.66 19.46 -12.78
N GLN A 537 -24.21 18.55 -11.96
CA GLN A 537 -25.45 17.85 -12.28
C GLN A 537 -26.64 18.80 -12.42
N ILE A 538 -26.81 19.76 -11.51
CA ILE A 538 -27.88 20.77 -11.58
C ILE A 538 -27.76 21.57 -12.89
N LEU A 539 -26.56 22.06 -13.21
CA LEU A 539 -26.34 22.85 -14.42
C LEU A 539 -26.58 22.04 -15.70
N LEU A 540 -26.21 20.77 -15.73
CA LEU A 540 -26.49 19.86 -16.86
C LEU A 540 -28.00 19.60 -17.01
N ASN A 541 -28.70 19.32 -15.92
CA ASN A 541 -30.14 19.05 -15.93
C ASN A 541 -30.96 20.26 -16.43
N HIS A 542 -30.49 21.48 -16.11
CA HIS A 542 -31.12 22.71 -16.57
C HIS A 542 -30.53 23.25 -17.88
N LEU A 543 -29.74 22.45 -18.60
CA LEU A 543 -29.14 22.78 -19.90
C LEU A 543 -28.34 24.10 -19.89
N ARG A 544 -27.73 24.44 -18.74
CA ARG A 544 -26.88 25.63 -18.57
C ARG A 544 -25.45 25.38 -19.04
N ILE A 545 -25.01 24.13 -19.00
CA ILE A 545 -23.71 23.67 -19.51
C ILE A 545 -23.90 22.37 -20.29
N GLU A 546 -22.88 21.99 -21.04
CA GLU A 546 -22.85 20.72 -21.79
C GLU A 546 -21.71 19.85 -21.27
N SER A 547 -21.93 18.54 -21.22
CA SER A 547 -20.97 17.56 -20.67
C SER A 547 -19.60 17.61 -21.35
N ARG A 548 -19.56 17.83 -22.67
CA ARG A 548 -18.32 17.96 -23.46
C ARG A 548 -17.40 19.11 -23.01
N ASN A 549 -17.93 20.08 -22.28
CA ASN A 549 -17.18 21.24 -21.78
C ASN A 549 -16.70 21.06 -20.33
N LEU A 550 -17.03 19.92 -19.70
CA LEU A 550 -16.54 19.53 -18.39
C LEU A 550 -15.29 18.67 -18.54
N GLN A 551 -14.34 18.87 -17.64
CA GLN A 551 -13.16 18.03 -17.49
C GLN A 551 -12.99 17.67 -16.02
N SER A 552 -12.44 16.47 -15.75
CA SER A 552 -12.14 16.07 -14.38
C SER A 552 -11.18 17.07 -13.73
N HIS A 553 -11.46 17.41 -12.47
CA HIS A 553 -10.60 18.28 -11.67
C HIS A 553 -9.68 17.45 -10.79
N GLU A 554 -8.40 17.37 -11.17
CA GLU A 554 -7.37 16.77 -10.32
C GLU A 554 -7.04 17.72 -9.16
N ILE A 555 -7.51 17.37 -7.96
CA ILE A 555 -7.29 18.16 -6.75
C ILE A 555 -5.82 18.13 -6.34
N ARG A 556 -5.21 16.95 -6.35
CA ARG A 556 -3.80 16.72 -6.03
C ARG A 556 -3.18 15.71 -7.02
N PRO A 557 -2.72 16.18 -8.19
CA PRO A 557 -2.08 15.30 -9.16
C PRO A 557 -0.80 14.70 -8.57
N ILE A 558 -0.67 13.37 -8.66
CA ILE A 558 0.54 12.64 -8.29
C ILE A 558 1.25 12.24 -9.58
N ILE A 559 2.48 12.73 -9.74
CA ILE A 559 3.33 12.40 -10.89
C ILE A 559 4.52 11.62 -10.35
N ILE A 560 4.66 10.38 -10.79
CA ILE A 560 5.79 9.53 -10.45
C ILE A 560 6.79 9.63 -11.60
N THR A 561 7.84 10.42 -11.40
CA THR A 561 8.91 10.58 -12.39
C THR A 561 9.93 9.44 -12.24
N ASN A 562 10.24 8.76 -13.33
CA ASN A 562 11.32 7.77 -13.34
C ASN A 562 12.68 8.50 -13.31
N ARG A 563 13.44 8.41 -12.21
CA ARG A 563 14.76 9.03 -12.13
C ARG A 563 15.77 8.12 -12.82
N ARG A 564 16.21 8.55 -13.99
CA ARG A 564 17.24 7.89 -14.78
C ARG A 564 18.59 8.49 -14.43
N TYR A 565 19.39 7.80 -13.61
CA TYR A 565 20.63 8.35 -13.03
C TYR A 565 21.73 8.66 -14.05
N ASP A 566 21.89 7.79 -15.06
CA ASP A 566 22.88 7.96 -16.13
C ASP A 566 22.47 7.23 -17.42
N PRO A 567 23.09 7.52 -18.58
CA PRO A 567 22.74 6.93 -19.88
C PRO A 567 22.87 5.41 -19.94
N ILE A 568 23.78 4.82 -19.16
CA ILE A 568 24.05 3.38 -19.16
C ILE A 568 22.99 2.68 -18.31
N THR A 569 22.80 3.09 -17.06
CA THR A 569 21.76 2.48 -16.20
C THR A 569 20.34 2.69 -16.75
N SER A 570 20.07 3.84 -17.37
CA SER A 570 18.79 4.12 -18.02
C SER A 570 18.51 3.22 -19.23
N THR A 571 19.49 3.04 -20.11
CA THR A 571 19.36 2.17 -21.29
C THR A 571 19.28 0.70 -20.87
N THR A 572 20.08 0.28 -19.88
CA THR A 572 20.03 -1.09 -19.35
C THR A 572 18.68 -1.40 -18.68
N SER A 573 18.14 -0.49 -17.85
CA SER A 573 16.84 -0.68 -17.19
C SER A 573 15.67 -0.74 -18.18
N ALA A 574 15.68 0.11 -19.22
CA ALA A 574 14.70 0.05 -20.31
C ALA A 574 14.79 -1.28 -21.09
N THR A 575 16.00 -1.78 -21.31
CA THR A 575 16.23 -3.06 -22.02
C THR A 575 15.75 -4.26 -21.20
N ILE A 576 15.92 -4.23 -19.88
CA ILE A 576 15.41 -5.28 -18.97
C ILE A 576 13.87 -5.27 -18.96
N GLY A 577 13.24 -4.10 -18.79
CA GLY A 577 11.78 -3.96 -18.82
C GLY A 577 11.16 -4.40 -20.16
N TYR A 578 11.82 -4.03 -21.26
CA TYR A 578 11.48 -4.51 -22.60
C TYR A 578 11.56 -6.04 -22.72
N GLY A 579 12.64 -6.65 -22.20
CA GLY A 579 12.82 -8.10 -22.22
C GLY A 579 11.74 -8.83 -21.42
N THR A 580 11.33 -8.30 -20.27
CA THR A 580 10.26 -8.89 -19.45
C THR A 580 8.89 -8.79 -20.12
N ASP A 581 8.58 -7.66 -20.76
CA ASP A 581 7.31 -7.45 -21.48
C ASP A 581 7.17 -8.41 -22.67
N ILE A 582 8.28 -8.60 -23.41
CA ILE A 582 8.35 -9.58 -24.50
C ILE A 582 8.20 -11.00 -24.00
N LEU A 583 8.89 -11.39 -22.93
CA LEU A 583 8.78 -12.72 -22.35
C LEU A 583 7.35 -13.01 -21.88
N ARG A 584 6.69 -12.04 -21.24
CA ARG A 584 5.29 -12.14 -20.81
C ARG A 584 4.35 -12.30 -21.99
N ALA A 585 4.49 -11.47 -23.02
CA ALA A 585 3.66 -11.55 -24.22
C ALA A 585 3.87 -12.85 -25.01
N THR A 586 5.11 -13.35 -25.03
CA THR A 586 5.45 -14.65 -25.63
C THR A 586 4.84 -15.80 -24.82
N SER A 587 4.90 -15.75 -23.49
CA SER A 587 4.26 -16.74 -22.62
C SER A 587 2.74 -16.76 -22.81
N ASP A 588 2.09 -15.59 -22.85
CA ASP A 588 0.65 -15.45 -23.11
C ASP A 588 0.23 -16.06 -24.47
N MET A 589 1.09 -15.96 -25.49
CA MET A 589 0.85 -16.51 -26.83
C MET A 589 0.80 -18.05 -26.86
N PHE A 590 1.43 -18.72 -25.90
CA PHE A 590 1.50 -20.19 -25.85
C PHE A 590 0.66 -20.81 -24.71
N VAL A 591 0.64 -20.16 -23.54
CA VAL A 591 0.00 -20.72 -22.33
C VAL A 591 -1.53 -20.58 -22.38
N LYS A 592 -2.07 -19.44 -22.82
CA LYS A 592 -3.53 -19.20 -22.84
C LYS A 592 -4.27 -20.12 -23.81
N PRO A 593 -3.81 -20.33 -25.06
CA PRO A 593 -4.43 -21.30 -25.96
C PRO A 593 -4.39 -22.73 -25.41
N TYR A 594 -3.29 -23.10 -24.74
CA TYR A 594 -3.13 -24.41 -24.13
C TYR A 594 -4.08 -24.63 -22.93
N GLN A 595 -4.32 -23.60 -22.12
CA GLN A 595 -5.25 -23.66 -20.98
C GLN A 595 -6.73 -23.75 -21.43
N GLU A 596 -7.12 -23.04 -22.48
CA GLU A 596 -8.47 -23.15 -23.07
C GLU A 596 -8.74 -24.53 -23.67
N LEU A 597 -7.73 -25.16 -24.27
CA LEU A 597 -7.81 -26.54 -24.76
C LEU A 597 -7.93 -27.57 -23.62
N LYS A 598 -7.28 -27.33 -22.48
CA LYS A 598 -7.25 -28.27 -21.35
C LYS A 598 -8.47 -28.15 -20.43
N GLY A 599 -9.09 -26.97 -20.32
CA GLY A 599 -10.23 -26.69 -19.45
C GLY A 599 -11.53 -27.43 -19.78
N ARG A 600 -11.64 -28.08 -20.95
CA ARG A 600 -12.83 -28.85 -21.37
C ARG A 600 -12.64 -30.36 -21.44
N SER A 601 -11.44 -30.89 -21.17
CA SER A 601 -11.20 -32.34 -21.18
C SER A 601 -11.60 -33.04 -19.87
N ALA A 602 -12.21 -32.32 -18.91
CA ALA A 602 -12.57 -32.80 -17.58
C ALA A 602 -14.09 -32.93 -17.33
N THR A 603 -14.87 -33.32 -18.34
CA THR A 603 -16.25 -33.81 -18.16
C THR A 603 -16.62 -34.87 -19.20
N ALA A 604 -16.42 -36.14 -18.86
CA ALA A 604 -17.15 -37.26 -19.47
C ALA A 604 -17.39 -38.34 -18.41
N PRO A 605 -18.64 -38.77 -18.17
CA PRO A 605 -18.97 -39.76 -17.14
C PRO A 605 -18.69 -41.20 -17.62
N ALA A 606 -18.29 -42.05 -16.67
CA ALA A 606 -18.12 -43.48 -16.85
C ALA A 606 -19.46 -44.20 -17.02
N ALA A 607 -19.58 -45.10 -18.00
CA ALA A 607 -20.63 -46.11 -18.07
C ALA A 607 -20.16 -47.39 -18.79
N THR A 608 -20.79 -48.49 -18.43
CA THR A 608 -20.35 -49.89 -18.37
C THR A 608 -20.78 -50.79 -19.54
N ASN A 609 -19.92 -51.77 -19.85
CA ASN A 609 -20.10 -53.16 -20.35
C ASN A 609 -21.21 -53.59 -21.35
N ALA A 610 -20.71 -54.25 -22.43
CA ALA A 610 -21.08 -55.54 -23.06
C ALA A 610 -22.44 -55.74 -23.78
N GLU A 611 -22.40 -55.99 -25.11
CA GLU A 611 -22.61 -57.29 -25.80
C GLU A 611 -22.67 -57.12 -27.35
N ASP A 612 -22.13 -58.10 -28.07
CA ASP A 612 -22.14 -58.37 -29.54
C ASP A 612 -22.79 -59.79 -29.68
N PRO A 613 -23.43 -60.27 -30.79
CA PRO A 613 -22.99 -60.07 -32.19
C PRO A 613 -24.02 -60.09 -33.34
N LEU A 614 -23.50 -59.77 -34.54
CA LEU A 614 -23.68 -60.46 -35.85
C LEU A 614 -24.34 -59.66 -37.01
N SER A 615 -23.55 -59.13 -37.96
CA SER A 615 -23.42 -59.65 -39.35
C SER A 615 -22.54 -58.75 -40.27
N LYS A 616 -21.76 -59.41 -41.13
CA LYS A 616 -20.70 -58.97 -42.09
C LYS A 616 -21.21 -57.98 -43.18
N VAL A 617 -20.43 -57.16 -43.91
CA VAL A 617 -19.26 -57.40 -44.80
C VAL A 617 -18.59 -56.06 -45.17
N ASP A 618 -17.28 -56.11 -45.45
CA ASP A 618 -16.27 -55.14 -45.93
C ASP A 618 -16.69 -53.84 -46.66
N SER A 619 -16.03 -52.73 -46.29
CA SER A 619 -15.15 -51.92 -47.18
C SER A 619 -14.43 -50.80 -46.40
N GLN A 620 -13.16 -50.56 -46.74
CA GLN A 620 -12.25 -49.57 -46.18
C GLN A 620 -12.88 -48.17 -46.04
N THR A 621 -12.85 -47.61 -44.83
CA THR A 621 -13.21 -46.21 -44.56
C THR A 621 -12.05 -45.51 -43.86
N THR A 622 -11.46 -44.53 -44.54
CA THR A 622 -10.66 -43.45 -43.96
C THR A 622 -11.56 -42.59 -43.06
N THR A 623 -11.33 -42.62 -41.75
CA THR A 623 -11.99 -41.72 -40.80
C THR A 623 -11.44 -40.30 -40.97
N ALA A 624 -12.27 -39.41 -41.50
CA ALA A 624 -12.07 -37.97 -41.46
C ALA A 624 -12.29 -37.48 -40.02
N ASN A 625 -11.27 -36.86 -39.42
CA ASN A 625 -11.41 -36.08 -38.20
C ASN A 625 -12.33 -34.89 -38.48
N THR A 626 -13.51 -34.85 -37.86
CA THR A 626 -14.31 -33.62 -37.77
C THR A 626 -13.61 -32.66 -36.83
N VAL A 627 -12.97 -31.65 -37.40
CA VAL A 627 -12.38 -30.50 -36.70
C VAL A 627 -13.49 -29.67 -36.07
N ASP A 628 -13.47 -29.49 -34.75
CA ASP A 628 -14.36 -28.56 -34.05
C ASP A 628 -13.88 -27.11 -34.28
N TRP A 629 -14.58 -26.42 -35.19
CA TRP A 629 -14.25 -25.08 -35.64
C TRP A 629 -14.43 -23.99 -34.56
N ASN A 630 -15.25 -24.23 -33.53
CA ASN A 630 -15.46 -23.25 -32.45
C ASN A 630 -14.34 -23.30 -31.41
N ALA A 631 -13.82 -24.49 -31.08
CA ALA A 631 -12.67 -24.65 -30.19
C ALA A 631 -11.37 -24.10 -30.81
N THR A 632 -11.22 -24.27 -32.12
CA THR A 632 -10.08 -23.73 -32.88
C THR A 632 -10.15 -22.21 -32.99
N GLY A 633 -11.34 -21.62 -33.14
CA GLY A 633 -11.53 -20.17 -33.19
C GLY A 633 -11.21 -19.44 -31.89
N ALA A 634 -11.60 -19.97 -30.73
CA ALA A 634 -11.29 -19.37 -29.43
C ALA A 634 -9.79 -19.39 -29.11
N ALA A 635 -9.13 -20.54 -29.32
CA ALA A 635 -7.68 -20.69 -29.12
C ALA A 635 -6.85 -19.84 -30.11
N ILE A 636 -7.30 -19.71 -31.37
CA ILE A 636 -6.70 -18.79 -32.36
C ILE A 636 -6.91 -17.33 -31.95
N GLY A 637 -8.10 -16.97 -31.42
CA GLY A 637 -8.40 -15.63 -30.91
C GLY A 637 -7.52 -15.24 -29.71
N ALA A 638 -7.32 -16.15 -28.75
CA ALA A 638 -6.44 -15.95 -27.60
C ALA A 638 -4.96 -15.83 -28.01
N GLY A 639 -4.50 -16.64 -28.97
CA GLY A 639 -3.15 -16.55 -29.54
C GLY A 639 -2.91 -15.24 -30.31
N ALA A 640 -3.89 -14.78 -31.10
CA ALA A 640 -3.83 -13.53 -31.86
C ALA A 640 -3.79 -12.30 -30.95
N ALA A 641 -4.53 -12.31 -29.83
CA ALA A 641 -4.44 -11.26 -28.81
C ALA A 641 -3.05 -11.22 -28.14
N GLY A 642 -2.40 -12.38 -27.94
CA GLY A 642 -1.01 -12.49 -27.46
C GLY A 642 0.00 -11.93 -28.46
N PHE A 643 -0.13 -12.23 -29.75
CA PHE A 643 0.72 -11.70 -30.81
C PHE A 643 0.58 -10.18 -30.99
N GLY A 644 -0.65 -9.66 -30.95
CA GLY A 644 -0.91 -8.21 -30.99
C GLY A 644 -0.25 -7.47 -29.82
N LYS A 645 -0.28 -8.06 -28.62
CA LYS A 645 0.45 -7.54 -27.45
C LYS A 645 1.96 -7.61 -27.64
N PHE A 646 2.50 -8.72 -28.15
CA PHE A 646 3.92 -8.87 -28.45
C PHE A 646 4.42 -7.77 -29.40
N MET A 647 3.74 -7.54 -30.53
CA MET A 647 4.12 -6.48 -31.48
C MET A 647 4.02 -5.08 -30.88
N LYS A 648 2.99 -4.83 -30.05
CA LYS A 648 2.85 -3.58 -29.29
C LYS A 648 4.04 -3.36 -28.35
N TYR A 649 4.50 -4.39 -27.63
CA TYR A 649 5.64 -4.28 -26.70
C TYR A 649 6.99 -4.19 -27.41
N VAL A 650 7.19 -4.91 -28.51
CA VAL A 650 8.35 -4.76 -29.41
C VAL A 650 8.49 -3.30 -29.85
N TYR A 651 7.39 -2.71 -30.32
CA TYR A 651 7.35 -1.31 -30.76
C TYR A 651 7.57 -0.33 -29.61
N LYS A 652 6.83 -0.48 -28.50
CA LYS A 652 6.95 0.37 -27.31
C LYS A 652 8.39 0.40 -26.79
N GLY A 653 9.05 -0.76 -26.68
CA GLY A 653 10.41 -0.82 -26.16
C GLY A 653 11.48 -0.26 -27.10
N VAL A 654 11.51 -0.69 -28.37
CA VAL A 654 12.59 -0.35 -29.31
C VAL A 654 12.47 1.09 -29.83
N ILE A 655 11.25 1.57 -30.03
CA ILE A 655 11.01 2.88 -30.67
C ILE A 655 10.77 3.98 -29.65
N VAL A 656 10.16 3.67 -28.49
CA VAL A 656 9.77 4.70 -27.49
C VAL A 656 10.63 4.60 -26.24
N ASP A 657 10.61 3.47 -25.53
CA ASP A 657 11.16 3.38 -24.17
C ASP A 657 12.69 3.42 -24.14
N ILE A 658 13.40 2.75 -25.05
CA ILE A 658 14.88 2.74 -25.11
C ILE A 658 15.45 4.11 -25.52
N PRO A 659 14.96 4.78 -26.58
CA PRO A 659 15.44 6.12 -26.92
C PRO A 659 15.02 7.20 -25.89
N LEU A 660 13.81 7.09 -25.31
CA LEU A 660 13.38 7.96 -24.22
C LEU A 660 14.27 7.77 -22.99
N ALA A 661 14.61 6.53 -22.66
CA ALA A 661 15.53 6.19 -21.58
C ALA A 661 16.92 6.79 -21.76
N ALA A 662 17.50 6.63 -22.95
CA ALA A 662 18.79 7.22 -23.29
C ALA A 662 18.74 8.75 -23.18
N THR A 663 17.64 9.36 -23.62
CA THR A 663 17.40 10.81 -23.53
C THR A 663 17.31 11.29 -22.08
N GLU A 664 16.51 10.62 -21.25
CA GLU A 664 16.35 10.92 -19.83
C GLU A 664 17.67 10.70 -19.06
N GLY A 665 18.38 9.60 -19.37
CA GLY A 665 19.69 9.31 -18.80
C GLY A 665 20.73 10.37 -19.14
N LEU A 666 20.81 10.82 -20.40
CA LEU A 666 21.70 11.90 -20.85
C LEU A 666 21.33 13.26 -20.23
N ARG A 667 20.04 13.51 -20.02
CA ARG A 667 19.54 14.73 -19.39
C ARG A 667 19.85 14.80 -17.89
N ALA A 668 19.96 13.66 -17.21
CA ALA A 668 20.31 13.62 -15.79
C ALA A 668 21.80 13.80 -15.51
N VAL A 669 22.66 13.61 -16.52
CA VAL A 669 24.13 13.68 -16.40
C VAL A 669 24.64 14.98 -15.76
N PRO A 670 24.14 16.18 -16.11
CA PRO A 670 24.57 17.44 -15.48
C PRO A 670 24.36 17.50 -13.95
N ARG A 671 23.36 16.77 -13.41
CA ARG A 671 23.10 16.70 -11.95
C ARG A 671 24.27 16.06 -11.20
N LEU A 672 25.01 15.16 -11.84
CA LEU A 672 26.17 14.48 -11.24
C LEU A 672 27.35 15.41 -10.94
N TYR A 673 27.34 16.64 -11.48
CA TYR A 673 28.40 17.64 -11.29
C TYR A 673 27.89 18.95 -10.67
N GLY A 674 26.67 18.94 -10.13
CA GLY A 674 26.08 20.05 -9.37
C GLY A 674 25.37 21.12 -10.21
N GLU A 675 24.96 20.82 -11.45
CA GLU A 675 24.07 21.70 -12.21
C GLU A 675 22.59 21.40 -11.94
N GLU A 676 21.77 22.45 -11.83
CA GLU A 676 20.31 22.33 -11.77
C GLU A 676 19.74 21.99 -13.15
N VAL A 677 18.82 21.03 -13.20
CA VAL A 677 18.14 20.60 -14.43
C VAL A 677 16.63 20.69 -14.19
N GLU A 678 15.94 21.52 -14.97
CA GLU A 678 14.48 21.68 -14.91
C GLU A 678 13.76 20.35 -15.20
N ASP A 679 12.69 20.04 -14.45
CA ASP A 679 11.84 18.87 -14.68
C ASP A 679 10.59 19.26 -15.49
N TYR A 680 10.21 18.42 -16.47
CA TYR A 680 8.96 18.59 -17.22
C TYR A 680 8.00 17.43 -16.93
N ALA A 681 6.79 17.75 -16.47
CA ALA A 681 5.72 16.77 -16.33
C ALA A 681 4.97 16.59 -17.65
N ILE A 682 5.01 15.39 -18.23
CA ILE A 682 4.26 15.03 -19.44
C ILE A 682 2.91 14.44 -19.01
N ARG A 683 1.80 14.97 -19.50
CA ARG A 683 0.43 14.55 -19.11
C ARG A 683 -0.44 14.11 -20.29
N ASP A 684 -0.12 14.59 -21.49
CA ASP A 684 -0.82 14.30 -22.75
C ASP A 684 0.12 14.59 -23.94
N TRP A 685 -0.32 14.28 -25.16
CA TRP A 685 0.51 14.50 -26.36
C TRP A 685 0.90 15.97 -26.58
N LYS A 686 0.05 16.92 -26.15
CA LYS A 686 0.31 18.36 -26.32
C LYS A 686 1.39 18.85 -25.36
N SER A 687 1.28 18.48 -24.09
CA SER A 687 2.29 18.75 -23.07
C SER A 687 3.59 18.03 -23.37
N GLY A 688 3.53 16.80 -23.90
CA GLY A 688 4.69 16.08 -24.43
C GLY A 688 5.40 16.86 -25.55
N ALA A 689 4.67 17.31 -26.57
CA ALA A 689 5.24 18.10 -27.67
C ALA A 689 5.82 19.44 -27.20
N ILE A 690 5.17 20.12 -26.26
CA ILE A 690 5.66 21.38 -25.66
C ILE A 690 6.94 21.12 -24.84
N ALA A 691 6.97 20.06 -24.03
CA ALA A 691 8.13 19.67 -23.25
C ALA A 691 9.30 19.25 -24.15
N GLY A 692 9.03 18.49 -25.22
CA GLY A 692 10.03 18.10 -26.22
C GLY A 692 10.62 19.29 -26.96
N GLY A 693 9.77 20.23 -27.41
CA GLY A 693 10.22 21.46 -28.08
C GLY A 693 11.03 22.39 -27.16
N LYS A 694 10.61 22.55 -25.90
CA LYS A 694 11.39 23.30 -24.90
C LYS A 694 12.72 22.62 -24.60
N ASN A 695 12.73 21.30 -24.39
CA ASN A 695 13.95 20.54 -24.13
C ASN A 695 14.93 20.60 -25.33
N PHE A 696 14.43 20.56 -26.56
CA PHE A 696 15.25 20.72 -27.77
C PHE A 696 15.86 22.13 -27.84
N THR A 697 15.04 23.17 -27.74
CA THR A 697 15.52 24.56 -27.87
C THR A 697 16.48 24.94 -26.75
N GLN A 698 16.21 24.50 -25.53
CA GLN A 698 17.06 24.72 -24.36
C GLN A 698 18.33 23.87 -24.40
N GLY A 699 18.23 22.56 -24.65
CA GLY A 699 19.40 21.67 -24.75
C GLY A 699 20.37 22.08 -25.86
N MET A 700 19.85 22.59 -26.99
CA MET A 700 20.68 23.18 -28.05
C MET A 700 21.30 24.51 -27.61
N ARG A 701 20.53 25.40 -26.97
CA ARG A 701 21.04 26.70 -26.54
C ARG A 701 22.11 26.55 -25.46
N GLU A 702 21.77 25.90 -24.35
CA GLU A 702 22.64 25.70 -23.19
C GLU A 702 23.86 24.84 -23.57
N GLY A 703 23.67 23.76 -24.31
CA GLY A 703 24.78 22.92 -24.79
C GLY A 703 25.88 23.75 -25.44
N PHE A 704 25.55 24.63 -26.38
CA PHE A 704 26.55 25.46 -27.07
C PHE A 704 27.03 26.67 -26.26
N THR A 705 26.19 27.26 -25.39
CA THR A 705 26.59 28.44 -24.61
C THR A 705 27.40 28.09 -23.37
N ASP A 706 27.22 26.89 -22.80
CA ASP A 706 27.84 26.48 -21.54
C ASP A 706 29.37 26.36 -21.61
N ILE A 707 29.93 26.10 -22.79
CA ILE A 707 31.38 26.21 -23.03
C ILE A 707 31.92 27.60 -22.73
N PHE A 708 31.14 28.65 -22.99
CA PHE A 708 31.61 30.01 -22.79
C PHE A 708 31.24 30.53 -21.41
N THR A 709 30.00 30.28 -20.97
CA THR A 709 29.49 30.77 -19.68
C THR A 709 30.13 30.05 -18.49
N GLN A 710 30.30 28.72 -18.51
CA GLN A 710 30.95 27.99 -17.42
C GLN A 710 32.46 28.26 -17.37
N THR A 711 33.12 28.43 -18.52
CA THR A 711 34.54 28.81 -18.58
C THR A 711 34.78 30.22 -18.06
N GLN A 712 33.92 31.18 -18.40
CA GLN A 712 34.00 32.55 -17.90
C GLN A 712 33.72 32.61 -16.39
N LYS A 713 32.68 31.91 -15.92
CA LYS A 713 32.31 31.83 -14.51
C LYS A 713 33.41 31.17 -13.67
N GLY A 714 33.93 30.02 -14.14
CA GLY A 714 35.07 29.36 -13.50
C GLY A 714 36.34 30.20 -13.51
N ALA A 715 36.61 30.96 -14.58
CA ALA A 715 37.74 31.88 -14.63
C ALA A 715 37.63 33.03 -13.62
N MET A 716 36.42 33.53 -13.38
CA MET A 716 36.12 34.56 -12.38
C MET A 716 36.22 34.04 -10.94
N GLU A 717 35.90 32.76 -10.70
CA GLU A 717 35.87 32.16 -9.37
C GLU A 717 37.22 31.56 -8.91
N GLU A 718 37.97 30.89 -9.80
CA GLU A 718 39.23 30.20 -9.44
C GLU A 718 40.40 30.47 -10.42
N GLY A 719 40.31 31.53 -11.25
CA GLY A 719 41.38 31.88 -12.20
C GLY A 719 41.63 30.80 -13.26
N ALA A 720 42.89 30.49 -13.57
CA ALA A 720 43.24 29.54 -14.64
C ALA A 720 42.75 28.10 -14.36
N VAL A 721 42.69 27.68 -13.09
CA VAL A 721 42.20 26.35 -12.70
C VAL A 721 40.69 26.26 -12.86
N GLY A 722 39.96 27.31 -12.48
CA GLY A 722 38.52 27.38 -12.70
C GLY A 722 38.13 27.53 -14.17
N MET A 723 38.94 28.22 -14.97
CA MET A 723 38.77 28.29 -16.44
C MET A 723 38.84 26.89 -17.07
N ALA A 724 39.82 26.07 -16.68
CA ALA A 724 39.96 24.70 -17.17
C ALA A 724 38.80 23.81 -16.71
N LYS A 725 38.38 23.91 -15.44
CA LYS A 725 37.18 23.22 -14.92
C LYS A 725 35.90 23.63 -15.65
N GLY A 726 35.72 24.93 -15.90
CA GLY A 726 34.58 25.48 -16.60
C GLY A 726 34.52 25.04 -18.07
N PHE A 727 35.67 24.98 -18.74
CA PHE A 727 35.78 24.46 -20.11
C PHE A 727 35.46 22.97 -20.20
N LEU A 728 35.93 22.18 -19.22
CA LEU A 728 35.60 20.76 -19.12
C LEU A 728 34.09 20.55 -18.86
N LYS A 729 33.48 21.35 -17.98
CA LYS A 729 32.03 21.31 -17.72
C LYS A 729 31.21 21.69 -18.97
N GLY A 730 31.61 22.72 -19.70
CA GLY A 730 30.92 23.12 -20.93
C GLY A 730 31.06 22.11 -22.07
N THR A 731 32.24 21.49 -22.25
CA THR A 731 32.44 20.45 -23.26
C THR A 731 31.63 19.18 -22.97
N LEU A 732 31.52 18.79 -21.70
CA LEU A 732 30.61 17.74 -21.25
C LEU A 732 29.13 18.11 -21.46
N SER A 733 28.77 19.38 -21.28
CA SER A 733 27.41 19.89 -21.56
C SER A 733 27.05 19.79 -23.04
N ILE A 734 27.97 20.06 -23.98
CA ILE A 734 27.76 19.77 -25.42
C ILE A 734 27.51 18.28 -25.64
N GLY A 735 28.36 17.41 -25.08
CA GLY A 735 28.28 15.97 -25.28
C GLY A 735 27.01 15.31 -24.74
N THR A 736 26.24 16.00 -23.90
CA THR A 736 25.08 15.45 -23.18
C THR A 736 23.77 16.20 -23.46
N LYS A 737 23.78 17.55 -23.44
CA LYS A 737 22.59 18.40 -23.68
C LYS A 737 22.19 18.44 -25.16
N VAL A 738 23.15 18.40 -26.10
CA VAL A 738 22.86 18.42 -27.55
C VAL A 738 22.25 17.10 -28.04
N PRO A 739 22.80 15.90 -27.73
CA PRO A 739 22.18 14.64 -28.12
C PRO A 739 20.82 14.40 -27.45
N SER A 740 20.64 14.80 -26.19
CA SER A 740 19.34 14.68 -25.50
C SER A 740 18.27 15.59 -26.11
N GLY A 741 18.61 16.82 -26.51
CA GLY A 741 17.70 17.68 -27.26
C GLY A 741 17.29 17.05 -28.60
N TRP A 742 18.27 16.54 -29.36
CA TRP A 742 18.04 15.93 -30.68
C TRP A 742 17.18 14.67 -30.60
N LEU A 743 17.47 13.77 -29.65
CA LEU A 743 16.71 12.54 -29.43
C LEU A 743 15.27 12.82 -28.95
N ALA A 744 15.08 13.82 -28.09
CA ALA A 744 13.75 14.27 -27.67
C ALA A 744 12.90 14.73 -28.87
N LEU A 745 13.48 15.51 -29.79
CA LEU A 745 12.76 15.99 -30.99
C LEU A 745 12.32 14.83 -31.91
N SER A 746 13.21 13.84 -32.14
CA SER A 746 12.90 12.67 -32.98
C SER A 746 11.82 11.74 -32.40
N LEU A 747 11.70 11.66 -31.07
CA LEU A 747 10.64 10.91 -30.39
C LEU A 747 9.25 11.55 -30.61
N PHE A 748 9.16 12.89 -30.66
CA PHE A 748 7.88 13.60 -30.83
C PHE A 748 7.43 13.77 -32.28
N THR A 749 8.35 13.81 -33.26
CA THR A 749 7.98 13.81 -34.68
C THR A 749 7.29 12.50 -35.10
N ASN A 750 7.72 11.37 -34.54
CA ASN A 750 7.13 10.06 -34.83
C ASN A 750 5.74 9.84 -34.15
N LEU A 751 5.43 10.62 -33.10
CA LEU A 751 4.10 10.62 -32.46
C LEU A 751 3.06 11.42 -33.28
N ALA A 752 3.50 12.41 -34.09
CA ALA A 752 2.62 13.22 -34.93
C ALA A 752 2.06 12.43 -36.13
N ASP A 753 2.87 11.54 -36.72
CA ASP A 753 2.43 10.67 -37.82
C ASP A 753 1.40 9.61 -37.39
N LEU A 754 1.40 9.23 -36.11
CA LEU A 754 0.47 8.25 -35.54
C LEU A 754 -0.90 8.84 -35.17
N ALA A 755 -1.01 10.15 -34.92
CA ALA A 755 -2.32 10.79 -34.71
C ALA A 755 -3.20 10.68 -35.97
N GLN A 756 -2.59 10.60 -37.17
CA GLN A 756 -3.31 10.33 -38.42
C GLN A 756 -3.74 8.86 -38.55
N LEU A 757 -2.93 7.89 -38.09
CA LEU A 757 -3.24 6.46 -38.18
C LEU A 757 -4.30 6.00 -37.17
N HIS A 758 -4.29 6.53 -35.94
CA HIS A 758 -5.34 6.24 -34.94
C HIS A 758 -6.69 6.89 -35.30
N LEU A 759 -6.70 8.04 -35.97
CA LEU A 759 -7.94 8.64 -36.49
C LEU A 759 -8.59 7.74 -37.56
N VAL A 760 -7.77 7.12 -38.41
CA VAL A 760 -8.22 6.19 -39.47
C VAL A 760 -8.74 4.88 -38.90
N SER A 761 -8.09 4.34 -37.86
CA SER A 761 -8.55 3.14 -37.12
C SER A 761 -9.85 3.39 -36.36
N TRP A 762 -10.02 4.57 -35.75
CA TRP A 762 -11.23 4.94 -35.01
C TRP A 762 -12.42 5.26 -35.94
N LEU A 763 -12.17 5.92 -37.08
CA LEU A 763 -13.20 6.14 -38.10
C LEU A 763 -13.67 4.80 -38.71
N SER A 764 -12.76 3.84 -38.90
CA SER A 764 -13.06 2.48 -39.37
C SER A 764 -13.90 1.66 -38.37
N SER A 765 -13.68 1.79 -37.06
CA SER A 765 -14.46 1.04 -36.05
C SER A 765 -15.83 1.68 -35.75
N SER A 766 -15.98 2.99 -35.95
CA SER A 766 -17.27 3.67 -35.77
C SER A 766 -18.27 3.42 -36.89
N TRP A 767 -17.80 3.09 -38.11
CA TRP A 767 -18.66 2.85 -39.28
C TRP A 767 -19.29 1.44 -39.33
N ASN A 768 -18.72 0.46 -38.61
CA ASN A 768 -19.23 -0.92 -38.60
C ASN A 768 -20.30 -1.20 -37.52
N ASN A 769 -20.68 -0.21 -36.69
CA ASN A 769 -21.63 -0.38 -35.58
C ASN A 769 -22.96 0.36 -35.79
N GLN A 770 -23.34 0.70 -37.03
CA GLN A 770 -24.65 1.24 -37.36
C GLN A 770 -25.32 0.48 -38.52
N GLU A 771 -25.93 -0.67 -38.22
CA GLU A 771 -27.14 -1.14 -38.91
C GLU A 771 -28.24 -1.39 -37.87
N PRO A 772 -29.47 -0.89 -38.05
CA PRO A 772 -30.58 -1.13 -37.13
C PRO A 772 -31.36 -2.40 -37.53
N THR A 773 -31.42 -3.40 -36.64
CA THR A 773 -32.38 -4.52 -36.78
C THR A 773 -33.76 -4.09 -36.29
N LEU A 774 -34.66 -3.87 -37.25
CA LEU A 774 -36.11 -3.77 -37.10
C LEU A 774 -36.74 -5.15 -37.43
N GLY A 775 -37.66 -5.62 -36.58
CA GLY A 775 -38.40 -6.90 -36.71
C GLY A 775 -37.70 -8.04 -35.98
N ASP A 776 -38.31 -8.85 -35.12
CA ASP A 776 -39.69 -9.18 -34.81
C ASP A 776 -39.74 -9.66 -33.35
N GLU A 777 -40.74 -9.24 -32.57
CA GLU A 777 -41.40 -10.07 -31.52
C GLU A 777 -42.50 -9.24 -30.83
N VAL A 778 -43.70 -9.31 -31.40
CA VAL A 778 -44.97 -9.06 -30.72
C VAL A 778 -45.72 -10.40 -30.71
N LYS A 779 -46.20 -10.80 -29.52
CA LYS A 779 -46.89 -12.04 -29.09
C LYS A 779 -45.98 -12.74 -28.07
N ASP A 780 -46.30 -12.85 -26.78
CA ASP A 780 -47.57 -13.12 -26.12
C ASP A 780 -47.54 -12.63 -24.66
N GLN A 781 -48.74 -12.56 -24.06
CA GLN A 781 -49.08 -12.50 -22.62
C GLN A 781 -49.86 -11.24 -22.18
N GLU A 782 -51.10 -11.17 -22.65
CA GLU A 782 -52.22 -10.73 -21.81
C GLU A 782 -52.70 -11.87 -20.89
N ALA A 783 -53.41 -11.47 -19.82
CA ALA A 783 -54.20 -12.25 -18.87
C ALA A 783 -53.50 -12.73 -17.56
N ASN A 784 -53.60 -11.91 -16.50
CA ASN A 784 -54.53 -12.21 -15.40
C ASN A 784 -54.56 -11.10 -14.34
N HIS A 785 -55.71 -10.41 -14.26
CA HIS A 785 -56.16 -9.66 -13.08
C HIS A 785 -56.90 -10.60 -12.11
N PRO A 786 -57.05 -10.18 -10.84
CA PRO A 786 -58.40 -10.04 -10.34
C PRO A 786 -58.66 -8.71 -9.62
N SER A 787 -59.93 -8.29 -9.71
CA SER A 787 -60.56 -7.05 -9.25
C SER A 787 -61.15 -7.13 -7.84
N ALA A 788 -61.21 -6.00 -7.13
CA ALA A 788 -62.35 -5.50 -6.32
C ALA A 788 -61.99 -4.09 -5.78
N ALA A 789 -62.64 -3.00 -6.23
CA ALA A 789 -63.82 -2.33 -5.63
C ALA A 789 -63.53 -1.76 -4.22
N SER A 790 -63.86 -0.52 -3.81
CA SER A 790 -64.65 0.60 -4.34
C SER A 790 -64.64 1.72 -3.27
N GLY A 791 -64.75 3.00 -3.65
CA GLY A 791 -65.36 4.04 -2.78
C GLY A 791 -64.52 5.29 -2.48
N GLY A 792 -64.80 6.37 -3.21
CA GLY A 792 -64.58 7.75 -2.71
C GLY A 792 -65.64 8.14 -1.65
N PRO A 793 -65.68 9.39 -1.14
CA PRO A 793 -65.65 10.58 -1.98
C PRO A 793 -64.82 11.78 -1.47
N ILE A 794 -64.72 12.71 -2.42
CA ILE A 794 -64.21 14.07 -2.43
C ILE A 794 -64.90 14.97 -1.40
N TYR A 795 -64.15 15.88 -0.77
CA TYR A 795 -64.64 17.21 -0.35
C TYR A 795 -63.69 18.32 -0.83
N SER A 796 -64.33 19.43 -1.16
CA SER A 796 -63.88 20.57 -1.95
C SER A 796 -63.17 21.67 -1.14
N ALA A 797 -62.14 22.25 -1.79
CA ALA A 797 -61.68 23.65 -1.84
C ALA A 797 -61.63 24.54 -0.57
N LYS A 798 -60.45 25.15 -0.35
CA LYS A 798 -60.22 26.61 -0.51
C LYS A 798 -58.73 26.95 -0.39
N GLY A 799 -58.24 27.76 -1.34
CA GLY A 799 -56.83 28.13 -1.45
C GLY A 799 -56.40 29.31 -0.57
N CYS A 800 -55.09 29.57 -0.60
CA CYS A 800 -54.53 30.91 -0.49
C CYS A 800 -53.12 30.98 -1.09
N LYS A 801 -52.96 31.95 -2.00
CA LYS A 801 -51.74 32.61 -2.49
C LYS A 801 -50.86 31.85 -3.49
N ALA A 802 -50.78 32.49 -4.66
CA ALA A 802 -50.02 32.13 -5.86
C ALA A 802 -48.56 32.57 -5.76
#